data_AF-A0A4Q2U5N8-F1
#
_entry.id   AF-A0A4Q2U5N8-F1
#
_cell.length_a   1.000
_cell.length_b   1.000
_cell.length_c   1.000
_cell.angle_alpha   90.00
_cell.angle_beta   90.00
_cell.angle_gamma   90.00
#
_symmetry.space_group_name_H-M   'P 1'
#
loop_
_entity.id
_entity.type
_entity.pdbx_description
1 polymer ?
#
loop_
_entity_poly.entity_id
_entity_poly.type
_entity_poly.pdbx_seq_one_letter_code
_entity_poly.pdbx_strand_id
1 'polypeptide(L)'
;MSDLSPVLGFLSEHPVYDAVAILLLVLVLSVLRGSFVYIPNTQYGIVERRWSARRSREPFAPMAVNGNAGFLPEVLRGGWHTLQPFQYVVHKRPLIGIDQIAYLVARVGRPLESGQALGEWPNDVAVDDARGFLDGGGQAGPQRRTLRSGTYAINTALFAVITEDDIHHLDAAKKDDAQFQATLRDRDGFQPVVVKDDRIGIVTVQDGPALQHGEIIAPTVGTDAANPDHFHNSFQNISRFLAAGGRRGRQEQVLVEGTYFLNRLFATVEVTGKRRIEIGTVGVINSFVGRESDEAITAENGRGRTVEVGSRGIWRRPLEPGKYAINPYAAEVVDVPTTNFQLRWIAGVVSAAAIPNGRSYDDDLREIPVITRDAFEILVPLSVVAHIAPINAPHVIQRFSQIERLVNQTLDPFVSSYFKDTAQRNTLLDFIERRVDIGKEALDAMKARLSEHRIEIEEVMIGTPRPAPGDTRMEAMLEQLRARQLAREEQKTFADQQEAATKRKALNEQVALAEQQAGITRSELSIRIAENEGAAETARKRKAADGIRVMAEAEGSAETARKTRAAEGIRVMADAEAYAAKARSESFGGDENLMRQAVLNALVEMVKDSRTPLVPSVVLGGGGEGGGMSGIPGLLLAMVAKDLVPADAQAQEMKGQGTRGSDGQGRR
;
A
#
# COMPACT_ATOMS: atom_id res chain seq x y z
N MET A 1 35.93 -72.52 71.21
CA MET A 1 36.73 -72.17 72.41
C MET A 1 38.00 -72.99 72.35
N SER A 2 39.14 -72.33 72.30
CA SER A 2 40.49 -72.91 72.25
C SER A 2 41.38 -71.99 73.07
N ASP A 3 42.30 -72.54 73.85
CA ASP A 3 42.89 -71.85 74.99
C ASP A 3 43.57 -70.50 74.69
N LEU A 4 43.07 -69.45 75.33
CA LEU A 4 43.73 -68.15 75.47
C LEU A 4 44.57 -68.06 76.76
N SER A 5 44.59 -69.12 77.57
CA SER A 5 45.36 -69.20 78.81
C SER A 5 46.88 -68.92 78.66
N PRO A 6 47.61 -69.37 77.60
CA PRO A 6 49.03 -69.01 77.47
C PRO A 6 49.26 -67.53 77.13
N VAL A 7 48.29 -66.86 76.49
CA VAL A 7 48.36 -65.41 76.21
C VAL A 7 48.17 -64.61 77.50
N LEU A 8 47.21 -65.02 78.34
CA LEU A 8 46.96 -64.43 79.66
C LEU A 8 48.11 -64.65 80.66
N GLY A 9 48.90 -65.72 80.52
CA GLY A 9 50.10 -65.93 81.32
C GLY A 9 51.19 -64.91 81.03
N PHE A 10 51.52 -64.70 79.75
CA PHE A 10 52.59 -63.78 79.33
C PHE A 10 52.31 -62.31 79.73
N LEU A 11 51.03 -61.92 79.69
CA LEU A 11 50.50 -60.62 80.15
C LEU A 11 50.72 -60.31 81.65
N SER A 12 51.27 -61.24 82.44
CA SER A 12 51.42 -61.10 83.90
C SER A 12 52.83 -60.82 84.40
N GLU A 13 53.88 -61.24 83.68
CA GLU A 13 55.27 -61.00 84.10
C GLU A 13 55.80 -59.62 83.70
N HIS A 14 55.27 -59.03 82.62
CA HIS A 14 55.84 -57.87 81.94
C HIS A 14 54.82 -56.75 81.62
N PRO A 15 53.95 -56.32 82.57
CA PRO A 15 52.82 -55.41 82.30
C PRO A 15 53.21 -54.04 81.70
N VAL A 16 54.48 -53.62 81.86
CA VAL A 16 55.02 -52.41 81.20
C VAL A 16 55.13 -52.60 79.68
N TYR A 17 55.58 -53.77 79.22
CA TYR A 17 55.72 -54.09 77.80
C TYR A 17 54.35 -54.23 77.14
N ASP A 18 53.37 -54.85 77.82
CA ASP A 18 52.00 -54.96 77.30
C ASP A 18 51.30 -53.61 77.25
N ALA A 19 51.48 -52.75 78.26
CA ALA A 19 50.99 -51.37 78.22
C ALA A 19 51.62 -50.58 77.06
N VAL A 20 52.93 -50.74 76.80
CA VAL A 20 53.61 -50.12 75.65
C VAL A 20 53.13 -50.70 74.30
N ALA A 21 52.87 -52.01 74.22
CA ALA A 21 52.34 -52.65 73.03
C ALA A 21 50.90 -52.19 72.70
N ILE A 22 50.05 -52.06 73.72
CA ILE A 22 48.69 -51.50 73.60
C ILE A 22 48.77 -50.02 73.20
N LEU A 23 49.67 -49.22 73.80
CA LEU A 23 49.88 -47.82 73.43
C LEU A 23 50.33 -47.68 71.97
N LEU A 24 51.27 -48.52 71.51
CA LEU A 24 51.71 -48.57 70.12
C LEU A 24 50.59 -49.00 69.17
N LEU A 25 49.79 -50.00 69.53
CA LEU A 25 48.64 -50.44 68.74
C LEU A 25 47.59 -49.32 68.62
N VAL A 26 47.26 -48.63 69.71
CA VAL A 26 46.35 -47.48 69.72
C VAL A 26 46.92 -46.32 68.90
N LEU A 27 48.22 -46.05 68.99
CA LEU A 27 48.90 -45.03 68.17
C LEU A 27 48.84 -45.38 66.69
N VAL A 28 49.16 -46.62 66.31
CA VAL A 28 49.10 -47.12 64.92
C VAL A 28 47.67 -47.08 64.38
N LEU A 29 46.67 -47.50 65.17
CA LEU A 29 45.26 -47.41 64.77
C LEU A 29 44.76 -45.97 64.65
N SER A 30 45.25 -45.05 65.49
CA SER A 30 44.96 -43.61 65.40
C SER A 30 45.59 -42.99 64.14
N VAL A 31 46.85 -43.33 63.84
CA VAL A 31 47.56 -42.96 62.60
C VAL A 31 46.81 -43.48 61.38
N LEU A 32 46.48 -44.78 61.33
CA LEU A 32 45.73 -45.39 60.24
C LEU A 32 44.34 -44.77 60.06
N ARG A 33 43.61 -44.50 61.15
CA ARG A 33 42.32 -43.78 61.10
C ARG A 33 42.48 -42.37 60.54
N GLY A 34 43.60 -41.69 60.81
CA GLY A 34 43.95 -40.41 60.21
C GLY A 34 44.32 -40.47 58.73
N SER A 35 44.72 -41.64 58.22
CA SER A 35 45.12 -41.83 56.81
C SER A 35 43.93 -41.93 55.84
N PHE A 36 42.77 -42.43 56.29
CA PHE A 36 41.61 -42.66 55.43
C PHE A 36 40.63 -41.49 55.46
N VAL A 37 40.56 -40.73 54.36
CA VAL A 37 39.63 -39.59 54.22
C VAL A 37 38.50 -39.95 53.28
N TYR A 38 37.28 -40.02 53.81
CA TYR A 38 36.05 -40.11 53.01
C TYR A 38 35.54 -38.72 52.62
N ILE A 39 35.26 -38.52 51.33
CA ILE A 39 34.67 -37.31 50.76
C ILE A 39 33.29 -37.67 50.18
N PRO A 40 32.17 -37.09 50.67
CA PRO A 40 30.85 -37.31 50.08
C PRO A 40 30.77 -36.83 48.63
N ASN A 41 29.98 -37.49 47.79
CA ASN A 41 29.84 -37.14 46.36
C ASN A 41 29.21 -35.75 46.10
N THR A 42 28.64 -35.10 47.12
CA THR A 42 28.16 -33.70 47.09
C THR A 42 29.26 -32.66 47.36
N GLN A 43 30.48 -33.12 47.67
CA GLN A 43 31.62 -32.32 48.07
C GLN A 43 32.88 -32.69 47.28
N TYR A 44 33.88 -31.83 47.36
CA TYR A 44 35.24 -32.10 46.91
C TYR A 44 36.25 -31.69 47.99
N GLY A 45 37.44 -32.26 47.95
CA GLY A 45 38.53 -31.97 48.88
C GLY A 45 39.66 -31.21 48.22
N ILE A 46 40.00 -30.04 48.77
CA ILE A 46 41.26 -29.34 48.46
C ILE A 46 42.30 -29.83 49.47
N VAL A 47 43.47 -30.27 48.98
CA VAL A 47 44.51 -30.83 49.85
C VAL A 47 45.58 -29.78 50.13
N GLU A 48 45.88 -29.57 51.41
CA GLU A 48 46.98 -28.73 51.89
C GLU A 48 48.11 -29.63 52.40
N ARG A 49 49.35 -29.42 51.93
CA ARG A 49 50.55 -30.03 52.53
C ARG A 49 51.16 -29.06 53.54
N ARG A 50 51.00 -29.36 54.82
CA ARG A 50 51.45 -28.52 55.95
C ARG A 50 52.97 -28.40 56.03
N TRP A 51 53.71 -29.43 55.61
CA TRP A 51 55.18 -29.44 55.67
C TRP A 51 55.79 -30.34 54.59
N SER A 52 57.02 -30.02 54.18
CA SER A 52 57.83 -30.81 53.25
C SER A 52 59.30 -30.71 53.62
N ALA A 53 60.08 -31.76 53.35
CA ALA A 53 61.54 -31.74 53.48
C ALA A 53 62.21 -30.89 52.38
N ARG A 54 61.48 -30.53 51.29
CA ARG A 54 61.97 -29.60 50.27
C ARG A 54 61.74 -28.16 50.72
N ARG A 55 62.84 -27.43 50.94
CA ARG A 55 62.82 -25.99 51.23
C ARG A 55 62.35 -25.21 50.00
N SER A 56 61.27 -24.43 50.13
CA SER A 56 60.86 -23.49 49.07
C SER A 56 62.00 -22.52 48.77
N ARG A 57 62.20 -22.23 47.47
CA ARG A 57 63.08 -21.14 47.00
C ARG A 57 62.35 -19.81 46.87
N GLU A 58 61.02 -19.84 46.84
CA GLU A 58 60.17 -18.65 46.72
C GLU A 58 59.63 -18.27 48.10
N PRO A 59 59.65 -16.97 48.49
CA PRO A 59 59.23 -16.54 49.84
C PRO A 59 57.75 -16.79 50.17
N PHE A 60 56.88 -16.82 49.16
CA PHE A 60 55.44 -16.99 49.34
C PHE A 60 54.81 -17.67 48.11
N ALA A 61 54.87 -19.00 48.07
CA ALA A 61 54.24 -19.83 47.05
C ALA A 61 53.02 -20.56 47.66
N PRO A 62 51.77 -20.12 47.39
CA PRO A 62 50.59 -20.78 47.93
C PRO A 62 50.37 -22.20 47.41
N MET A 63 50.89 -22.50 46.21
CA MET A 63 50.68 -23.76 45.50
C MET A 63 51.90 -24.69 45.55
N ALA A 64 51.66 -25.98 45.81
CA ALA A 64 52.64 -26.99 46.16
C ALA A 64 53.35 -27.67 44.95
N VAL A 65 53.42 -26.97 43.81
CA VAL A 65 53.70 -27.50 42.45
C VAL A 65 54.90 -28.46 42.38
N ASN A 66 56.02 -28.11 43.02
CA ASN A 66 57.29 -28.86 42.92
C ASN A 66 57.63 -29.74 44.15
N GLY A 67 56.63 -30.11 44.96
CA GLY A 67 56.83 -30.89 46.19
C GLY A 67 57.05 -30.04 47.44
N ASN A 68 56.81 -28.73 47.37
CA ASN A 68 56.90 -27.77 48.49
C ASN A 68 55.68 -27.91 49.42
N ALA A 69 55.71 -27.26 50.60
CA ALA A 69 54.50 -27.03 51.39
C ALA A 69 53.54 -26.06 50.67
N GLY A 70 52.25 -26.09 51.03
CA GLY A 70 51.18 -25.30 50.37
C GLY A 70 50.03 -26.17 49.85
N PHE A 71 49.08 -25.57 49.13
CA PHE A 71 47.93 -26.26 48.54
C PHE A 71 48.31 -27.05 47.28
N LEU A 72 47.88 -28.31 47.18
CA LEU A 72 48.05 -29.10 45.96
C LEU A 72 47.13 -28.55 44.86
N PRO A 73 47.54 -28.54 43.58
CA PRO A 73 46.64 -28.20 42.48
C PRO A 73 45.50 -29.22 42.31
N GLU A 74 45.81 -30.51 42.43
CA GLU A 74 44.88 -31.61 42.20
C GLU A 74 43.74 -31.65 43.25
N VAL A 75 42.51 -31.82 42.77
CA VAL A 75 41.28 -31.78 43.59
C VAL A 75 40.73 -33.18 43.81
N LEU A 76 40.52 -33.56 45.07
CA LEU A 76 39.95 -34.87 45.40
C LEU A 76 38.43 -34.88 45.18
N ARG A 77 37.97 -35.71 44.23
CA ARG A 77 36.55 -35.98 43.98
C ARG A 77 35.96 -36.88 45.09
N GLY A 78 34.63 -37.04 45.10
CA GLY A 78 33.94 -37.92 46.05
C GLY A 78 34.47 -39.36 46.02
N GLY A 79 34.57 -40.00 47.20
CA GLY A 79 35.16 -41.33 47.36
C GLY A 79 36.02 -41.47 48.62
N TRP A 80 36.77 -42.57 48.69
CA TRP A 80 37.76 -42.86 49.73
C TRP A 80 39.16 -42.56 49.23
N HIS A 81 39.92 -41.76 49.98
CA HIS A 81 41.30 -41.36 49.65
C HIS A 81 42.26 -41.70 50.79
N THR A 82 43.44 -42.19 50.44
CA THR A 82 44.52 -42.50 51.39
C THR A 82 45.58 -41.40 51.34
N LEU A 83 45.75 -40.65 52.43
CA LEU A 83 46.75 -39.60 52.58
C LEU A 83 47.66 -39.87 53.77
N GLN A 84 48.87 -39.31 53.77
CA GLN A 84 49.74 -39.43 54.95
C GLN A 84 49.25 -38.50 56.06
N PRO A 85 48.96 -39.03 57.27
CA PRO A 85 48.47 -38.23 58.38
C PRO A 85 49.53 -37.24 58.84
N PHE A 86 49.08 -36.12 59.40
CA PHE A 86 49.90 -34.95 59.81
C PHE A 86 50.64 -34.20 58.68
N GLN A 87 50.95 -34.84 57.54
CA GLN A 87 51.50 -34.13 56.37
C GLN A 87 50.42 -33.40 55.58
N TYR A 88 49.27 -34.02 55.37
CA TYR A 88 48.16 -33.47 54.58
C TYR A 88 46.93 -33.12 55.42
N VAL A 89 46.22 -32.06 55.03
CA VAL A 89 44.89 -31.69 55.51
C VAL A 89 43.94 -31.58 54.31
N VAL A 90 42.69 -32.00 54.47
CA VAL A 90 41.68 -31.95 53.40
C VAL A 90 40.58 -30.98 53.78
N HIS A 91 40.55 -29.84 53.09
CA HIS A 91 39.49 -28.84 53.19
C HIS A 91 38.32 -29.27 52.30
N LYS A 92 37.24 -29.78 52.91
CA LYS A 92 36.03 -30.21 52.19
C LYS A 92 35.17 -28.99 51.84
N ARG A 93 34.77 -28.87 50.59
CA ARG A 93 33.90 -27.79 50.08
C ARG A 93 32.72 -28.39 49.30
N PRO A 94 31.52 -27.76 49.33
CA PRO A 94 30.41 -28.17 48.47
C PRO A 94 30.79 -27.96 47.00
N LEU A 95 30.23 -28.78 46.10
CA LEU A 95 30.34 -28.55 44.66
C LEU A 95 29.76 -27.17 44.28
N ILE A 96 30.42 -26.48 43.36
CA ILE A 96 30.00 -25.16 42.90
C ILE A 96 28.95 -25.33 41.80
N GLY A 97 27.71 -24.95 42.10
CA GLY A 97 26.65 -24.80 41.11
C GLY A 97 26.76 -23.46 40.38
N ILE A 98 26.49 -23.45 39.08
CA ILE A 98 26.49 -22.25 38.24
C ILE A 98 25.23 -22.29 37.40
N ASP A 99 24.42 -21.22 37.47
CA ASP A 99 23.13 -21.17 36.78
C ASP A 99 23.25 -20.80 35.30
N GLN A 100 24.10 -19.81 34.96
CA GLN A 100 24.25 -19.32 33.58
C GLN A 100 25.72 -18.98 33.22
N ILE A 101 26.30 -17.96 33.86
CA ILE A 101 27.71 -17.56 33.69
C ILE A 101 28.34 -17.32 35.07
N ALA A 102 29.58 -17.76 35.26
CA ALA A 102 30.43 -17.35 36.38
C ALA A 102 31.85 -17.01 35.91
N TYR A 103 32.60 -16.30 36.75
CA TYR A 103 33.92 -15.75 36.41
C TYR A 103 35.01 -16.35 37.30
N LEU A 104 36.22 -16.49 36.74
CA LEU A 104 37.40 -17.01 37.43
C LEU A 104 38.40 -15.88 37.71
N VAL A 105 38.98 -15.88 38.91
CA VAL A 105 40.15 -15.05 39.26
C VAL A 105 41.25 -15.96 39.80
N ALA A 106 42.34 -16.13 39.04
CA ALA A 106 43.48 -16.93 39.45
C ALA A 106 44.34 -16.19 40.49
N ARG A 107 44.65 -16.85 41.61
CA ARG A 107 45.48 -16.33 42.70
C ARG A 107 46.98 -16.51 42.43
N VAL A 108 47.34 -17.56 41.68
CA VAL A 108 48.71 -17.95 41.37
C VAL A 108 48.79 -18.31 39.89
N GLY A 109 49.90 -17.96 39.25
CA GLY A 109 50.14 -18.09 37.81
C GLY A 109 51.28 -17.16 37.40
N ARG A 110 51.55 -17.05 36.10
CA ARG A 110 52.44 -16.01 35.56
C ARG A 110 51.87 -14.61 35.81
N PRO A 111 52.68 -13.55 35.98
CA PRO A 111 52.16 -12.20 36.02
C PRO A 111 51.48 -11.82 34.70
N LEU A 112 50.51 -10.89 34.78
CA LEU A 112 49.92 -10.25 33.60
C LEU A 112 50.97 -9.41 32.87
N GLU A 113 50.83 -9.31 31.55
CA GLU A 113 51.70 -8.45 30.73
C GLU A 113 51.32 -6.97 30.85
N SER A 114 52.23 -6.07 30.46
CA SER A 114 52.02 -4.63 30.63
C SER A 114 50.85 -4.14 29.77
N GLY A 115 49.79 -3.65 30.43
CA GLY A 115 48.55 -3.19 29.79
C GLY A 115 47.49 -4.28 29.59
N GLN A 116 47.76 -5.53 29.94
CA GLN A 116 46.79 -6.63 29.91
C GLN A 116 45.86 -6.57 31.14
N ALA A 117 44.54 -6.57 30.91
CA ALA A 117 43.54 -6.55 31.98
C ALA A 117 43.03 -7.94 32.38
N LEU A 118 42.96 -8.91 31.45
CA LEU A 118 42.47 -10.26 31.71
C LEU A 118 43.53 -11.33 31.40
N GLY A 119 43.75 -12.21 32.36
CA GLY A 119 44.70 -13.32 32.29
C GLY A 119 44.31 -14.38 31.27
N GLU A 120 45.32 -14.89 30.58
CA GLU A 120 45.18 -15.93 29.59
C GLU A 120 45.10 -17.32 30.23
N TRP A 121 44.13 -18.10 29.74
CA TRP A 121 43.90 -19.49 30.12
C TRP A 121 44.54 -20.40 29.05
N PRO A 122 45.39 -21.38 29.42
CA PRO A 122 46.04 -22.25 28.44
C PRO A 122 45.06 -23.08 27.59
N ASN A 123 45.35 -23.24 26.30
CA ASN A 123 44.52 -24.03 25.39
C ASN A 123 44.37 -25.49 25.88
N ASP A 124 43.20 -26.08 25.59
CA ASP A 124 42.81 -27.47 25.86
C ASP A 124 42.85 -27.96 27.33
N VAL A 125 43.30 -27.13 28.27
CA VAL A 125 43.24 -27.40 29.72
C VAL A 125 41.80 -27.32 30.24
N ALA A 126 41.38 -28.32 31.02
CA ALA A 126 40.07 -28.35 31.68
C ALA A 126 39.99 -27.39 32.88
N VAL A 127 38.78 -26.89 33.20
CA VAL A 127 38.56 -25.91 34.28
C VAL A 127 38.94 -26.44 35.67
N ASP A 128 38.72 -27.74 35.89
CA ASP A 128 39.06 -28.45 37.11
C ASP A 128 40.53 -28.93 37.15
N ASP A 129 41.24 -28.89 36.02
CA ASP A 129 42.68 -29.17 35.97
C ASP A 129 43.52 -27.93 36.31
N ALA A 130 43.52 -27.62 37.60
CA ALA A 130 44.40 -26.64 38.22
C ALA A 130 45.91 -26.94 38.04
N ARG A 131 46.29 -28.17 37.66
CA ARG A 131 47.69 -28.53 37.41
C ARG A 131 48.09 -28.18 35.99
N GLY A 132 47.34 -28.63 34.99
CA GLY A 132 47.50 -28.23 33.59
C GLY A 132 47.43 -26.72 33.40
N PHE A 133 46.65 -25.99 34.21
CA PHE A 133 46.67 -24.52 34.21
C PHE A 133 48.05 -23.94 34.58
N LEU A 134 48.69 -24.45 35.64
CA LEU A 134 49.98 -23.96 36.11
C LEU A 134 51.14 -24.43 35.23
N ASP A 135 51.16 -25.73 34.90
CA ASP A 135 52.19 -26.35 34.05
C ASP A 135 52.11 -25.80 32.60
N GLY A 136 50.90 -25.51 32.11
CA GLY A 136 50.63 -24.82 30.84
C GLY A 136 50.89 -23.31 30.86
N GLY A 137 51.29 -22.74 32.00
CA GLY A 137 51.75 -21.36 32.09
C GLY A 137 50.65 -20.28 32.21
N GLY A 138 49.46 -20.63 32.70
CA GLY A 138 48.35 -19.71 32.91
C GLY A 138 48.70 -18.52 33.80
N GLN A 139 48.02 -17.39 33.57
CA GLN A 139 48.32 -16.11 34.23
C GLN A 139 47.44 -15.85 35.45
N ALA A 140 47.98 -15.17 36.47
CA ALA A 140 47.23 -14.70 37.63
C ALA A 140 46.28 -13.55 37.28
N GLY A 141 45.27 -13.30 38.12
CA GLY A 141 44.26 -12.25 37.94
C GLY A 141 42.94 -12.74 37.33
N PRO A 142 42.00 -11.82 37.02
CA PRO A 142 40.72 -12.15 36.41
C PRO A 142 40.92 -12.79 35.03
N GLN A 143 40.28 -13.93 34.77
CA GLN A 143 40.54 -14.73 33.58
C GLN A 143 39.69 -14.29 32.39
N ARG A 144 40.22 -14.46 31.18
CA ARG A 144 39.46 -14.37 29.92
C ARG A 144 38.35 -15.44 29.87
N ARG A 145 38.65 -16.66 30.29
CA ARG A 145 37.73 -17.80 30.27
C ARG A 145 36.62 -17.65 31.32
N THR A 146 35.37 -17.67 30.86
CA THR A 146 34.17 -17.76 31.70
C THR A 146 33.73 -19.21 31.90
N LEU A 147 32.91 -19.43 32.92
CA LEU A 147 32.22 -20.69 33.17
C LEU A 147 30.78 -20.63 32.64
N ARG A 148 30.22 -21.82 32.42
CA ARG A 148 28.86 -22.03 31.91
C ARG A 148 28.00 -22.70 32.97
N SER A 149 26.70 -22.79 32.70
CA SER A 149 25.75 -23.53 33.52
C SER A 149 26.22 -24.97 33.77
N GLY A 150 26.28 -25.39 35.02
CA GLY A 150 26.83 -26.70 35.40
C GLY A 150 27.26 -26.81 36.86
N THR A 151 27.90 -27.93 37.20
CA THR A 151 28.38 -28.23 38.56
C THR A 151 29.85 -28.60 38.53
N TYR A 152 30.69 -27.84 39.23
CA TYR A 152 32.14 -27.92 39.13
C TYR A 152 32.80 -28.17 40.49
N ALA A 153 33.92 -28.91 40.48
CA ALA A 153 34.87 -28.99 41.59
C ALA A 153 36.13 -28.23 41.17
N ILE A 154 36.26 -26.99 41.64
CA ILE A 154 37.36 -26.09 41.26
C ILE A 154 38.23 -25.89 42.49
N ASN A 155 39.55 -25.85 42.30
CA ASN A 155 40.48 -25.61 43.40
C ASN A 155 40.35 -24.15 43.89
N THR A 156 39.55 -23.93 44.94
CA THR A 156 39.29 -22.58 45.48
C THR A 156 40.43 -21.98 46.32
N ALA A 157 41.56 -22.69 46.45
CA ALA A 157 42.83 -22.09 46.84
C ALA A 157 43.52 -21.38 45.65
N LEU A 158 43.46 -21.99 44.46
CA LEU A 158 44.04 -21.44 43.24
C LEU A 158 43.14 -20.38 42.57
N PHE A 159 41.82 -20.58 42.57
CA PHE A 159 40.86 -19.72 41.88
C PHE A 159 39.77 -19.21 42.82
N ALA A 160 39.50 -17.91 42.82
CA ALA A 160 38.21 -17.44 43.30
C ALA A 160 37.18 -17.59 42.16
N VAL A 161 36.04 -18.20 42.46
CA VAL A 161 34.92 -18.35 41.51
C VAL A 161 33.83 -17.34 41.89
N ILE A 162 33.64 -16.32 41.05
CA ILE A 162 32.63 -15.28 41.26
C ILE A 162 31.35 -15.72 40.55
N THR A 163 30.34 -16.09 41.33
CA THR A 163 28.96 -16.29 40.87
C THR A 163 28.16 -15.01 41.12
N GLU A 164 26.88 -14.99 40.74
CA GLU A 164 26.02 -13.85 41.06
C GLU A 164 25.89 -13.69 42.58
N ASP A 165 25.49 -14.74 43.29
CA ASP A 165 25.23 -14.70 44.74
C ASP A 165 26.48 -14.63 45.62
N ASP A 166 27.51 -15.45 45.34
CA ASP A 166 28.66 -15.66 46.22
C ASP A 166 30.00 -15.70 45.46
N ILE A 167 31.08 -15.41 46.19
CA ILE A 167 32.47 -15.51 45.72
C ILE A 167 33.10 -16.72 46.40
N HIS A 168 33.11 -17.88 45.75
CA HIS A 168 33.66 -19.10 46.34
C HIS A 168 35.20 -19.06 46.37
N HIS A 169 35.77 -19.06 47.57
CA HIS A 169 37.21 -19.02 47.84
C HIS A 169 37.59 -19.88 49.06
N LEU A 170 38.86 -20.25 49.18
CA LEU A 170 39.41 -20.89 50.40
C LEU A 170 39.93 -19.83 51.39
N ASP A 171 40.80 -18.94 50.91
CA ASP A 171 41.35 -17.81 51.67
C ASP A 171 40.53 -16.53 51.45
N ALA A 172 40.32 -15.75 52.51
CA ALA A 172 39.39 -14.62 52.57
C ALA A 172 39.45 -13.70 51.33
N ALA A 173 38.29 -13.42 50.73
CA ALA A 173 38.16 -12.57 49.56
C ALA A 173 38.92 -11.24 49.69
N LYS A 174 39.64 -10.86 48.63
CA LYS A 174 40.21 -9.52 48.53
C LYS A 174 39.07 -8.54 48.27
N LYS A 175 39.25 -7.30 48.76
CA LYS A 175 38.32 -6.19 48.48
C LYS A 175 38.06 -6.02 46.97
N ASP A 176 39.10 -6.28 46.17
CA ASP A 176 39.10 -6.25 44.71
C ASP A 176 38.09 -7.24 44.11
N ASP A 177 37.95 -8.45 44.67
CA ASP A 177 37.03 -9.49 44.16
C ASP A 177 35.56 -9.05 44.30
N ALA A 178 35.21 -8.45 45.45
CA ALA A 178 33.89 -7.88 45.69
C ALA A 178 33.61 -6.68 44.78
N GLN A 179 34.63 -5.87 44.46
CA GLN A 179 34.50 -4.79 43.49
C GLN A 179 34.30 -5.33 42.06
N PHE A 180 34.94 -6.44 41.67
CA PHE A 180 34.68 -7.11 40.40
C PHE A 180 33.26 -7.71 40.35
N GLN A 181 32.78 -8.36 41.42
CA GLN A 181 31.41 -8.87 41.49
C GLN A 181 30.37 -7.74 41.39
N ALA A 182 30.57 -6.61 42.08
CA ALA A 182 29.71 -5.44 41.97
C ALA A 182 29.72 -4.85 40.54
N THR A 183 30.89 -4.73 39.92
CA THR A 183 31.04 -4.27 38.52
C THR A 183 30.39 -5.23 37.52
N LEU A 184 30.31 -6.53 37.85
CA LEU A 184 29.59 -7.51 37.05
C LEU A 184 28.07 -7.37 37.25
N ARG A 185 27.57 -7.24 38.48
CA ARG A 185 26.13 -7.01 38.75
C ARG A 185 25.60 -5.77 38.04
N ASP A 186 26.35 -4.66 38.08
CA ASP A 186 26.06 -3.39 37.35
C ASP A 186 25.96 -3.54 35.82
N ARG A 187 26.54 -4.61 35.26
CA ARG A 187 26.61 -4.87 33.80
C ARG A 187 25.81 -6.09 33.37
N ASP A 188 24.85 -6.57 34.15
CA ASP A 188 24.13 -7.84 33.92
C ASP A 188 25.09 -9.04 33.70
N GLY A 189 26.18 -9.05 34.46
CA GLY A 189 27.40 -9.82 34.17
C GLY A 189 27.22 -11.33 34.13
N PHE A 190 26.26 -11.86 34.88
CA PHE A 190 26.06 -13.29 35.11
C PHE A 190 25.06 -13.93 34.14
N GLN A 191 24.40 -13.11 33.31
CA GLN A 191 23.42 -13.54 32.30
C GLN A 191 24.03 -13.42 30.89
N PRO A 192 23.64 -14.27 29.93
CA PRO A 192 24.11 -14.16 28.55
C PRO A 192 23.46 -12.97 27.84
N VAL A 193 24.17 -12.40 26.88
CA VAL A 193 23.64 -11.29 26.07
C VAL A 193 22.63 -11.86 25.06
N VAL A 194 21.35 -11.63 25.34
CA VAL A 194 20.22 -12.07 24.51
C VAL A 194 19.77 -10.92 23.60
N VAL A 195 20.06 -11.03 22.30
CA VAL A 195 19.61 -10.07 21.28
C VAL A 195 18.36 -10.64 20.59
N LYS A 196 17.27 -9.87 20.62
CA LYS A 196 15.94 -10.23 20.12
C LYS A 196 15.24 -9.01 19.48
N ASP A 197 14.12 -9.25 18.82
CA ASP A 197 13.15 -8.21 18.42
C ASP A 197 13.69 -7.22 17.37
N ASP A 198 14.37 -7.73 16.33
CA ASP A 198 14.91 -6.92 15.23
C ASP A 198 16.02 -5.92 15.64
N ARG A 199 16.70 -6.21 16.76
CA ARG A 199 17.80 -5.42 17.34
C ARG A 199 19.19 -5.97 16.97
N ILE A 200 20.22 -5.21 17.32
CA ILE A 200 21.66 -5.52 17.23
C ILE A 200 22.35 -5.22 18.56
N GLY A 201 23.43 -5.95 18.85
CA GLY A 201 24.34 -5.64 19.95
C GLY A 201 25.61 -4.94 19.46
N ILE A 202 25.80 -3.67 19.83
CA ILE A 202 27.03 -2.92 19.58
C ILE A 202 28.04 -3.30 20.66
N VAL A 203 29.19 -3.84 20.26
CA VAL A 203 30.21 -4.37 21.20
C VAL A 203 31.29 -3.32 21.47
N THR A 204 31.66 -3.14 22.74
CA THR A 204 32.83 -2.36 23.17
C THR A 204 33.78 -3.23 23.98
N VAL A 205 34.95 -3.52 23.41
CA VAL A 205 36.01 -4.32 24.02
C VAL A 205 36.88 -3.45 24.94
N GLN A 206 37.25 -3.99 26.10
CA GLN A 206 37.91 -3.31 27.22
C GLN A 206 39.36 -3.79 27.48
N ASP A 207 39.77 -4.93 26.92
CA ASP A 207 41.13 -5.51 27.03
C ASP A 207 41.79 -5.68 25.65
N GLY A 208 43.13 -5.75 25.61
CA GLY A 208 43.91 -5.89 24.39
C GLY A 208 44.50 -4.58 23.82
N PRO A 209 45.21 -4.65 22.67
CA PRO A 209 45.92 -3.52 22.08
C PRO A 209 45.03 -2.32 21.78
N ALA A 210 45.58 -1.10 21.91
CA ALA A 210 44.86 0.12 21.58
C ALA A 210 44.61 0.27 20.06
N LEU A 211 43.59 1.06 19.71
CA LEU A 211 43.37 1.57 18.36
C LEU A 211 44.56 2.40 17.86
N GLN A 212 44.75 2.45 16.54
CA GLN A 212 45.77 3.31 15.94
C GLN A 212 45.30 4.77 15.97
N HIS A 213 46.25 5.71 15.96
CA HIS A 213 45.93 7.13 16.04
C HIS A 213 45.11 7.58 14.82
N GLY A 214 43.90 8.09 15.07
CA GLY A 214 42.93 8.46 14.03
C GLY A 214 41.82 7.43 13.79
N GLU A 215 41.93 6.21 14.31
CA GLU A 215 40.83 5.24 14.34
C GLU A 215 39.90 5.50 15.55
N ILE A 216 38.58 5.49 15.32
CA ILE A 216 37.57 5.65 16.38
C ILE A 216 36.96 4.29 16.78
N ILE A 217 36.96 3.33 15.86
CA ILE A 217 36.31 2.02 15.98
C ILE A 217 37.25 0.94 15.42
N ALA A 218 37.28 -0.21 16.07
CA ALA A 218 38.10 -1.35 15.66
C ALA A 218 37.48 -2.06 14.45
N PRO A 219 38.28 -2.41 13.42
CA PRO A 219 37.81 -3.14 12.26
C PRO A 219 37.42 -4.58 12.61
N THR A 220 36.54 -5.16 11.80
CA THR A 220 36.14 -6.57 11.91
C THR A 220 37.34 -7.50 11.68
N VAL A 221 37.55 -8.45 12.60
CA VAL A 221 38.62 -9.45 12.55
C VAL A 221 38.09 -10.86 12.85
N GLY A 222 38.80 -11.90 12.39
CA GLY A 222 38.60 -13.30 12.82
C GLY A 222 37.18 -13.88 12.60
N THR A 223 36.43 -13.35 11.65
CA THR A 223 35.05 -13.78 11.36
C THR A 223 34.94 -15.01 10.46
N ASP A 224 36.01 -15.37 9.75
CA ASP A 224 36.03 -16.53 8.86
C ASP A 224 36.10 -17.85 9.64
N ALA A 225 35.06 -18.68 9.48
CA ALA A 225 34.98 -20.00 10.10
C ALA A 225 35.93 -21.03 9.48
N ALA A 226 36.51 -20.76 8.30
CA ALA A 226 37.51 -21.63 7.66
C ALA A 226 38.89 -21.57 8.33
N ASN A 227 39.14 -20.61 9.24
CA ASN A 227 40.37 -20.50 10.01
C ASN A 227 40.10 -20.72 11.53
N PRO A 228 40.23 -21.96 12.05
CA PRO A 228 39.89 -22.27 13.44
C PRO A 228 40.67 -21.48 14.48
N ASP A 229 41.93 -21.11 14.20
CA ASP A 229 42.82 -20.46 15.17
C ASP A 229 42.44 -18.99 15.42
N HIS A 230 41.92 -18.32 14.39
CA HIS A 230 41.43 -16.94 14.48
C HIS A 230 39.91 -16.84 14.65
N PHE A 231 39.14 -17.91 14.39
CA PHE A 231 37.68 -17.88 14.51
C PHE A 231 37.20 -17.77 15.96
N HIS A 232 36.74 -16.58 16.34
CA HIS A 232 36.37 -16.23 17.72
C HIS A 232 34.88 -16.35 18.07
N ASN A 233 34.04 -16.70 17.08
CA ASN A 233 32.59 -16.91 17.21
C ASN A 233 31.86 -15.76 17.97
N SER A 234 31.87 -14.57 17.37
CA SER A 234 31.22 -13.36 17.91
C SER A 234 31.66 -13.03 19.35
N PHE A 235 32.96 -12.83 19.53
CA PHE A 235 33.65 -12.41 20.77
C PHE A 235 33.60 -13.41 21.94
N GLN A 236 33.08 -14.62 21.75
CA GLN A 236 33.01 -15.63 22.82
C GLN A 236 34.37 -16.26 23.13
N ASN A 237 35.26 -16.42 22.13
CA ASN A 237 36.62 -16.95 22.30
C ASN A 237 37.66 -15.83 22.26
N ILE A 238 37.87 -15.16 23.39
CA ILE A 238 38.71 -13.95 23.51
C ILE A 238 40.15 -14.15 23.00
N SER A 239 40.81 -15.25 23.37
CA SER A 239 42.21 -15.50 22.94
C SER A 239 42.33 -15.56 21.41
N ARG A 240 41.32 -16.12 20.72
CA ARG A 240 41.29 -16.16 19.24
C ARG A 240 41.01 -14.78 18.63
N PHE A 241 40.14 -13.98 19.25
CA PHE A 241 39.89 -12.60 18.82
C PHE A 241 41.16 -11.74 18.92
N LEU A 242 41.91 -11.84 20.01
CA LEU A 242 43.18 -11.13 20.20
C LEU A 242 44.26 -11.67 19.25
N ALA A 243 44.35 -12.98 19.05
CA ALA A 243 45.24 -13.60 18.06
C ALA A 243 44.91 -13.20 16.61
N ALA A 244 43.65 -12.89 16.31
CA ALA A 244 43.21 -12.35 15.02
C ALA A 244 43.52 -10.85 14.83
N GLY A 245 44.23 -10.21 15.77
CA GLY A 245 44.58 -8.79 15.72
C GLY A 245 43.52 -7.85 16.30
N GLY A 246 42.56 -8.37 17.08
CA GLY A 246 41.49 -7.60 17.70
C GLY A 246 41.98 -6.48 18.63
N ARG A 247 41.35 -5.31 18.55
CA ARG A 247 41.75 -4.08 19.26
C ARG A 247 40.69 -3.66 20.29
N ARG A 248 41.14 -3.04 21.38
CA ARG A 248 40.30 -2.44 22.42
C ARG A 248 39.57 -1.20 21.90
N GLY A 249 38.28 -1.12 22.15
CA GLY A 249 37.40 -0.02 21.72
C GLY A 249 36.04 -0.51 21.25
N ARG A 250 35.23 0.41 20.71
CA ARG A 250 33.98 0.07 19.99
C ARG A 250 34.33 -0.73 18.73
N GLN A 251 33.57 -1.78 18.44
CA GLN A 251 33.82 -2.70 17.33
C GLN A 251 32.91 -2.38 16.13
N GLU A 252 33.41 -2.51 14.91
CA GLU A 252 32.61 -2.45 13.68
C GLU A 252 31.58 -3.60 13.64
N GLN A 253 32.04 -4.81 13.96
CA GLN A 253 31.21 -6.01 14.02
C GLN A 253 30.13 -5.89 15.12
N VAL A 254 28.86 -6.04 14.72
CA VAL A 254 27.71 -6.13 15.63
C VAL A 254 27.31 -7.58 15.90
N LEU A 255 26.67 -7.80 17.05
CA LEU A 255 25.91 -9.01 17.34
C LEU A 255 24.54 -8.92 16.65
N VAL A 256 24.13 -10.00 15.99
CA VAL A 256 22.78 -10.17 15.43
C VAL A 256 21.87 -10.85 16.47
N GLU A 257 20.67 -11.29 16.09
CA GLU A 257 19.78 -12.02 17.00
C GLU A 257 20.39 -13.35 17.44
N GLY A 258 20.33 -13.64 18.74
CA GLY A 258 21.03 -14.79 19.33
C GLY A 258 21.19 -14.68 20.84
N THR A 259 21.92 -15.63 21.42
CA THR A 259 22.27 -15.66 22.85
C THR A 259 23.78 -15.90 22.98
N TYR A 260 24.51 -14.87 23.40
CA TYR A 260 25.98 -14.84 23.39
C TYR A 260 26.52 -14.88 24.81
N PHE A 261 27.42 -15.82 25.08
CA PHE A 261 27.98 -16.04 26.43
C PHE A 261 29.30 -15.26 26.56
N LEU A 262 29.18 -13.94 26.65
CA LEU A 262 30.31 -13.00 26.67
C LEU A 262 30.81 -12.74 28.08
N ASN A 263 32.13 -12.58 28.21
CA ASN A 263 32.77 -12.09 29.42
C ASN A 263 32.52 -10.57 29.54
N ARG A 264 31.73 -10.15 30.54
CA ARG A 264 31.31 -8.74 30.71
C ARG A 264 32.37 -7.83 31.38
N LEU A 265 33.51 -8.40 31.77
CA LEU A 265 34.75 -7.64 32.02
C LEU A 265 35.48 -7.33 30.71
N PHE A 266 35.51 -8.29 29.77
CA PHE A 266 36.15 -8.14 28.46
C PHE A 266 35.38 -7.21 27.51
N ALA A 267 34.06 -7.40 27.41
CA ALA A 267 33.23 -6.69 26.44
C ALA A 267 31.89 -6.26 27.04
N THR A 268 31.58 -4.97 26.92
CA THR A 268 30.23 -4.44 27.16
C THR A 268 29.44 -4.43 25.86
N VAL A 269 28.12 -4.65 25.95
CA VAL A 269 27.22 -4.64 24.79
C VAL A 269 26.06 -3.69 25.05
N GLU A 270 25.88 -2.75 24.14
CA GLU A 270 24.73 -1.84 24.03
C GLU A 270 23.76 -2.40 22.99
N VAL A 271 22.43 -2.35 23.22
CA VAL A 271 21.45 -2.97 22.32
C VAL A 271 20.61 -1.90 21.61
N THR A 272 20.67 -1.87 20.28
CA THR A 272 20.07 -0.84 19.42
C THR A 272 19.19 -1.48 18.34
N GLY A 273 18.25 -0.75 17.74
CA GLY A 273 17.48 -1.27 16.59
C GLY A 273 18.32 -1.42 15.32
N LYS A 274 18.00 -2.39 14.45
CA LYS A 274 18.57 -2.44 13.09
C LYS A 274 18.14 -1.23 12.26
N ARG A 275 18.97 -0.80 11.32
CA ARG A 275 18.58 0.22 10.33
C ARG A 275 17.65 -0.43 9.30
N ARG A 276 16.44 0.11 9.15
CA ARG A 276 15.54 -0.19 8.03
C ARG A 276 15.66 0.91 6.98
N ILE A 277 15.66 0.49 5.72
CA ILE A 277 15.49 1.33 4.53
C ILE A 277 14.18 0.90 3.88
N GLU A 278 13.36 1.88 3.48
CA GLU A 278 12.01 1.63 3.01
C GLU A 278 11.95 1.40 1.49
N ILE A 279 10.83 0.86 1.01
CA ILE A 279 10.64 0.63 -0.42
C ILE A 279 10.46 2.00 -1.10
N GLY A 280 11.26 2.27 -2.13
CA GLY A 280 11.31 3.58 -2.80
C GLY A 280 12.40 4.53 -2.27
N THR A 281 13.20 4.10 -1.29
CA THR A 281 14.44 4.79 -0.89
C THR A 281 15.66 3.87 -1.00
N VAL A 282 16.86 4.45 -1.04
CA VAL A 282 18.14 3.73 -0.91
C VAL A 282 18.99 4.38 0.17
N GLY A 283 19.72 3.57 0.93
CA GLY A 283 20.59 4.06 2.01
C GLY A 283 21.99 4.34 1.48
N VAL A 284 22.36 5.61 1.34
CA VAL A 284 23.75 6.01 1.08
C VAL A 284 24.53 5.90 2.38
N ILE A 285 25.60 5.10 2.38
CA ILE A 285 26.48 4.90 3.53
C ILE A 285 27.63 5.90 3.48
N ASN A 286 27.81 6.63 4.58
CA ASN A 286 28.98 7.43 4.90
C ASN A 286 29.77 6.70 6.01
N SER A 287 30.83 5.98 5.64
CA SER A 287 31.62 5.17 6.58
C SER A 287 32.74 5.98 7.23
N PHE A 288 32.78 5.99 8.56
CA PHE A 288 33.88 6.56 9.33
C PHE A 288 35.04 5.56 9.52
N VAL A 289 34.80 4.29 9.19
CA VAL A 289 35.74 3.16 9.32
C VAL A 289 36.16 2.62 7.95
N GLY A 290 37.19 1.76 7.95
CA GLY A 290 37.73 1.14 6.74
C GLY A 290 39.12 1.66 6.39
N ARG A 291 39.72 1.10 5.33
CA ARG A 291 40.97 1.63 4.78
C ARG A 291 40.74 2.99 4.15
N GLU A 292 41.74 3.87 4.24
CA GLU A 292 41.81 5.07 3.41
C GLU A 292 42.23 4.64 2.00
N SER A 293 41.39 4.93 1.00
CA SER A 293 41.62 4.55 -0.39
C SER A 293 42.41 5.62 -1.14
N ASP A 294 43.36 5.21 -2.00
CA ASP A 294 44.15 6.14 -2.83
C ASP A 294 43.28 7.04 -3.73
N GLU A 295 42.10 6.58 -4.14
CA GLU A 295 41.10 7.39 -4.86
C GLU A 295 40.58 8.60 -4.08
N ALA A 296 40.58 8.55 -2.75
CA ALA A 296 40.18 9.65 -1.88
C ALA A 296 41.32 10.67 -1.72
N ILE A 297 42.56 10.17 -1.64
CA ILE A 297 43.78 10.99 -1.54
C ILE A 297 44.05 11.77 -2.83
N THR A 298 43.78 11.16 -4.00
CA THR A 298 44.02 11.73 -5.34
C THR A 298 42.88 12.61 -5.88
N ALA A 299 41.99 13.11 -5.02
CA ALA A 299 40.84 13.93 -5.43
C ALA A 299 41.23 15.41 -5.71
N GLU A 300 41.60 15.71 -6.97
CA GLU A 300 42.10 17.02 -7.48
C GLU A 300 41.38 18.31 -7.02
N ASN A 301 40.15 18.23 -6.52
CA ASN A 301 39.31 19.39 -6.18
C ASN A 301 38.78 19.37 -4.74
N GLY A 302 39.36 18.57 -3.84
CA GLY A 302 38.94 18.48 -2.42
C GLY A 302 37.55 17.86 -2.18
N ARG A 303 36.82 17.54 -3.24
CA ARG A 303 35.54 16.81 -3.21
C ARG A 303 35.82 15.31 -3.32
N GLY A 304 36.11 14.67 -2.18
CA GLY A 304 36.49 13.26 -2.09
C GLY A 304 35.55 12.34 -2.88
N ARG A 305 36.12 11.40 -3.64
CA ARG A 305 35.38 10.52 -4.56
C ARG A 305 34.57 9.46 -3.80
N THR A 306 33.54 8.90 -4.44
CA THR A 306 32.80 7.74 -3.92
C THR A 306 33.69 6.49 -3.88
N VAL A 307 33.97 5.99 -2.68
CA VAL A 307 34.92 4.91 -2.40
C VAL A 307 34.27 3.52 -2.54
N GLU A 308 35.08 2.46 -2.50
CA GLU A 308 34.57 1.09 -2.46
C GLU A 308 34.00 0.71 -1.07
N VAL A 309 33.13 -0.31 -1.05
CA VAL A 309 32.51 -0.83 0.18
C VAL A 309 33.59 -1.31 1.15
N GLY A 310 33.50 -0.90 2.42
CA GLY A 310 34.52 -1.19 3.44
C GLY A 310 35.73 -0.25 3.43
N SER A 311 35.73 0.79 2.59
CA SER A 311 36.65 1.93 2.68
C SER A 311 36.03 3.09 3.47
N ARG A 312 36.88 3.98 4.01
CA ARG A 312 36.44 5.20 4.70
C ARG A 312 35.91 6.22 3.69
N GLY A 313 34.72 6.78 3.95
CA GLY A 313 34.02 7.72 3.09
C GLY A 313 32.68 7.21 2.56
N ILE A 314 32.15 7.88 1.52
CA ILE A 314 30.82 7.58 0.95
C ILE A 314 30.92 6.43 -0.06
N TRP A 315 30.19 5.34 0.19
CA TRP A 315 30.26 4.14 -0.64
C TRP A 315 29.60 4.31 -2.02
N ARG A 316 30.31 3.88 -3.08
CA ARG A 316 29.89 3.94 -4.49
C ARG A 316 28.64 3.09 -4.81
N ARG A 317 28.38 2.04 -4.03
CA ARG A 317 27.13 1.26 -4.08
C ARG A 317 26.30 1.60 -2.83
N PRO A 318 25.07 2.12 -2.97
CA PRO A 318 24.17 2.31 -1.83
C PRO A 318 23.56 0.98 -1.39
N LEU A 319 22.90 0.98 -0.24
CA LEU A 319 22.03 -0.10 0.21
C LEU A 319 20.67 -0.06 -0.52
N GLU A 320 20.21 -1.24 -0.91
CA GLU A 320 18.86 -1.50 -1.43
C GLU A 320 17.82 -1.50 -0.28
N PRO A 321 16.50 -1.34 -0.55
CA PRO A 321 15.45 -1.46 0.45
C PRO A 321 15.56 -2.75 1.28
N GLY A 322 15.53 -2.66 2.60
CA GLY A 322 15.79 -3.81 3.46
C GLY A 322 16.07 -3.49 4.92
N LYS A 323 16.58 -4.49 5.65
CA LYS A 323 17.02 -4.36 7.05
C LYS A 323 18.50 -4.69 7.17
N TYR A 324 19.26 -3.82 7.82
CA TYR A 324 20.71 -3.93 7.91
C TYR A 324 21.20 -3.82 9.35
N ALA A 325 22.08 -4.76 9.72
CA ALA A 325 22.76 -4.81 11.01
C ALA A 325 24.04 -3.97 10.96
N ILE A 326 23.89 -2.64 10.93
CA ILE A 326 25.00 -1.68 10.84
C ILE A 326 25.19 -1.01 12.21
N ASN A 327 26.44 -0.88 12.65
CA ASN A 327 26.77 -0.08 13.82
C ASN A 327 26.61 1.43 13.50
N PRO A 328 25.67 2.15 14.12
CA PRO A 328 25.42 3.58 13.85
C PRO A 328 26.57 4.50 14.23
N TYR A 329 27.56 4.02 14.98
CA TYR A 329 28.80 4.77 15.26
C TYR A 329 29.89 4.55 14.20
N ALA A 330 29.83 3.44 13.44
CA ALA A 330 30.80 3.13 12.38
C ALA A 330 30.43 3.80 11.05
N ALA A 331 29.14 3.94 10.76
CA ALA A 331 28.67 4.60 9.55
C ALA A 331 27.30 5.28 9.74
N GLU A 332 27.14 6.42 9.09
CA GLU A 332 25.87 7.13 8.93
C GLU A 332 25.15 6.63 7.67
N VAL A 333 23.81 6.48 7.73
CA VAL A 333 22.98 6.00 6.62
C VAL A 333 21.94 7.05 6.26
N VAL A 334 22.17 7.74 5.15
CA VAL A 334 21.29 8.79 4.61
C VAL A 334 20.33 8.17 3.60
N ASP A 335 19.02 8.30 3.84
CA ASP A 335 17.99 7.80 2.92
C ASP A 335 17.81 8.76 1.75
N VAL A 336 17.90 8.25 0.52
CA VAL A 336 17.65 9.00 -0.73
C VAL A 336 16.43 8.40 -1.45
N PRO A 337 15.42 9.19 -1.82
CA PRO A 337 14.27 8.70 -2.58
C PRO A 337 14.69 8.34 -4.01
N THR A 338 14.27 7.16 -4.44
CA THR A 338 14.41 6.64 -5.81
C THR A 338 13.06 6.50 -6.50
N THR A 339 11.95 6.74 -5.79
CA THR A 339 10.68 7.15 -6.38
C THR A 339 10.70 8.63 -6.74
N ASN A 340 9.88 9.01 -7.71
CA ASN A 340 9.79 10.36 -8.24
C ASN A 340 9.15 11.28 -7.18
N PHE A 341 9.81 12.39 -6.86
CA PHE A 341 9.38 13.33 -5.82
C PHE A 341 9.06 14.71 -6.41
N GLN A 342 8.01 15.33 -5.91
CA GLN A 342 7.56 16.66 -6.34
C GLN A 342 8.09 17.73 -5.38
N LEU A 343 8.74 18.75 -5.93
CA LEU A 343 9.14 19.98 -5.24
C LEU A 343 8.20 21.11 -5.65
N ARG A 344 7.67 21.88 -4.69
CA ARG A 344 6.67 22.93 -4.95
C ARG A 344 7.14 24.29 -4.46
N TRP A 345 7.27 25.25 -5.38
CA TRP A 345 7.54 26.64 -5.05
C TRP A 345 6.21 27.35 -4.72
N ILE A 346 5.60 27.00 -3.59
CA ILE A 346 4.31 27.55 -3.14
C ILE A 346 4.37 27.82 -1.64
N ALA A 347 4.37 29.11 -1.26
CA ALA A 347 4.54 29.52 0.13
C ALA A 347 3.44 28.95 1.04
N GLY A 348 3.85 28.21 2.09
CA GLY A 348 2.96 27.62 3.09
C GLY A 348 2.27 26.33 2.67
N VAL A 349 2.59 25.75 1.51
CA VAL A 349 2.05 24.46 1.06
C VAL A 349 3.15 23.40 1.08
N VAL A 350 3.46 22.91 2.29
CA VAL A 350 4.33 21.75 2.49
C VAL A 350 3.77 20.55 1.72
N SER A 351 4.59 19.90 0.90
CA SER A 351 4.15 18.69 0.21
C SER A 351 3.94 17.53 1.18
N ALA A 352 2.78 16.87 1.08
CA ALA A 352 2.48 15.63 1.81
C ALA A 352 3.29 14.40 1.32
N ALA A 353 4.38 14.62 0.57
CA ALA A 353 5.40 13.64 0.22
C ALA A 353 6.28 13.37 1.46
N ALA A 354 5.66 12.82 2.51
CA ALA A 354 6.28 12.65 3.81
C ALA A 354 7.52 11.74 3.73
N ILE A 355 8.69 12.33 3.92
CA ILE A 355 9.92 11.60 4.23
C ILE A 355 9.65 10.79 5.52
N PRO A 356 10.20 9.57 5.69
CA PRO A 356 10.15 8.82 6.95
C PRO A 356 10.61 9.60 8.20
N ASN A 357 11.27 10.74 8.01
CA ASN A 357 11.83 11.63 9.02
C ASN A 357 10.95 12.86 9.34
N GLY A 358 9.76 13.01 8.72
CA GLY A 358 8.76 14.03 9.09
C GLY A 358 9.09 15.49 8.73
N ARG A 359 10.00 15.71 7.77
CA ARG A 359 10.26 17.01 7.11
C ARG A 359 9.91 16.92 5.63
N SER A 360 9.81 18.05 4.93
CA SER A 360 9.71 18.07 3.46
C SER A 360 10.97 18.66 2.83
N TYR A 361 11.26 18.25 1.60
CA TYR A 361 12.30 18.87 0.78
C TYR A 361 11.89 20.27 0.24
N ASP A 362 10.62 20.67 0.40
CA ASP A 362 10.08 21.96 -0.05
C ASP A 362 9.72 22.97 1.06
N ASP A 363 10.09 22.69 2.33
CA ASP A 363 9.77 23.55 3.50
C ASP A 363 10.25 25.01 3.37
N ASP A 364 11.38 25.26 2.69
CA ASP A 364 11.94 26.60 2.44
C ASP A 364 11.42 27.27 1.15
N LEU A 365 10.78 26.52 0.24
CA LEU A 365 10.47 26.97 -1.12
C LEU A 365 9.27 27.94 -1.16
N ARG A 366 9.35 28.94 -2.05
CA ARG A 366 8.36 30.03 -2.16
C ARG A 366 8.10 30.38 -3.62
N GLU A 367 6.92 30.92 -3.91
CA GLU A 367 6.57 31.39 -5.25
C GLU A 367 7.56 32.45 -5.72
N ILE A 368 7.94 32.37 -6.99
CA ILE A 368 9.05 33.17 -7.49
C ILE A 368 8.52 34.51 -7.99
N PRO A 369 8.95 35.65 -7.41
CA PRO A 369 8.59 36.96 -7.94
C PRO A 369 9.37 37.23 -9.22
N VAL A 370 8.64 37.48 -10.30
CA VAL A 370 9.19 37.81 -11.62
C VAL A 370 8.50 39.06 -12.17
N ILE A 371 9.19 39.75 -13.08
CA ILE A 371 8.68 40.94 -13.78
C ILE A 371 8.61 40.60 -15.26
N THR A 372 7.44 40.80 -15.88
CA THR A 372 7.22 40.52 -17.30
C THR A 372 7.75 41.63 -18.20
N ARG A 373 7.85 41.39 -19.52
CA ARG A 373 8.28 42.40 -20.50
C ARG A 373 7.39 43.65 -20.53
N ASP A 374 6.12 43.49 -20.18
CA ASP A 374 5.10 44.53 -20.02
C ASP A 374 5.01 45.10 -18.58
N ALA A 375 6.01 44.81 -17.74
CA ALA A 375 6.23 45.38 -16.41
C ALA A 375 5.12 45.10 -15.36
N PHE A 376 4.49 43.92 -15.43
CA PHE A 376 3.67 43.40 -14.34
C PHE A 376 4.54 42.61 -13.35
N GLU A 377 4.30 42.82 -12.05
CA GLU A 377 4.92 42.05 -10.96
C GLU A 377 4.04 40.84 -10.61
N ILE A 378 4.55 39.64 -10.85
CA ILE A 378 3.77 38.40 -10.72
C ILE A 378 4.52 37.36 -9.87
N LEU A 379 3.77 36.63 -9.07
CA LEU A 379 4.24 35.45 -8.35
C LEU A 379 3.95 34.22 -9.20
N VAL A 380 4.99 33.47 -9.56
CA VAL A 380 4.86 32.21 -10.31
C VAL A 380 4.94 31.03 -9.34
N PRO A 381 3.81 30.36 -9.03
CA PRO A 381 3.85 29.04 -8.42
C PRO A 381 4.29 28.02 -9.47
N LEU A 382 5.21 27.13 -9.10
CA LEU A 382 5.63 26.03 -9.97
C LEU A 382 5.76 24.71 -9.22
N SER A 383 5.88 23.62 -9.96
CA SER A 383 6.19 22.29 -9.43
C SER A 383 7.14 21.56 -10.35
N VAL A 384 8.18 20.94 -9.76
CA VAL A 384 9.18 20.15 -10.48
C VAL A 384 9.07 18.71 -9.99
N VAL A 385 8.99 17.75 -10.91
CA VAL A 385 9.07 16.31 -10.59
C VAL A 385 10.47 15.82 -10.91
N ALA A 386 11.16 15.33 -9.88
CA ALA A 386 12.55 14.88 -9.96
C ALA A 386 12.71 13.42 -9.53
N HIS A 387 13.71 12.76 -10.11
CA HIS A 387 14.11 11.39 -9.83
C HIS A 387 15.63 11.35 -9.57
N ILE A 388 16.06 10.48 -8.66
CA ILE A 388 17.47 10.18 -8.43
C ILE A 388 17.65 8.68 -8.61
N ALA A 389 18.30 8.28 -9.71
CA ALA A 389 18.60 6.89 -9.97
C ALA A 389 19.47 6.29 -8.84
N PRO A 390 19.24 5.04 -8.38
CA PRO A 390 19.96 4.44 -7.27
C PRO A 390 21.50 4.57 -7.37
N ILE A 391 22.06 4.35 -8.57
CA ILE A 391 23.51 4.43 -8.84
C ILE A 391 24.08 5.85 -8.71
N ASN A 392 23.24 6.88 -8.79
CA ASN A 392 23.62 8.29 -8.69
C ASN A 392 23.46 8.86 -7.28
N ALA A 393 22.63 8.24 -6.42
CA ALA A 393 22.38 8.70 -5.05
C ALA A 393 23.67 8.96 -4.22
N PRO A 394 24.71 8.09 -4.24
CA PRO A 394 25.96 8.39 -3.53
C PRO A 394 26.67 9.65 -4.03
N HIS A 395 26.61 9.95 -5.33
CA HIS A 395 27.24 11.14 -5.91
C HIS A 395 26.49 12.44 -5.56
N VAL A 396 25.17 12.38 -5.40
CA VAL A 396 24.37 13.52 -4.91
C VAL A 396 24.76 13.84 -3.46
N ILE A 397 24.79 12.83 -2.59
CA ILE A 397 25.20 12.99 -1.18
C ILE A 397 26.68 13.40 -1.07
N GLN A 398 27.57 12.89 -1.93
CA GLN A 398 28.97 13.32 -2.03
C GLN A 398 29.11 14.84 -2.31
N ARG A 399 28.22 15.41 -3.14
CA ARG A 399 28.31 16.82 -3.56
C ARG A 399 27.58 17.80 -2.64
N PHE A 400 26.49 17.38 -1.99
CA PHE A 400 25.60 18.26 -1.21
C PHE A 400 25.43 17.87 0.26
N SER A 401 25.92 16.71 0.70
CA SER A 401 25.68 16.06 2.01
C SER A 401 24.22 15.64 2.27
N GLN A 402 23.24 16.44 1.87
CA GLN A 402 21.81 16.30 2.14
C GLN A 402 21.01 16.81 0.93
N ILE A 403 19.76 16.37 0.76
CA ILE A 403 18.94 16.68 -0.43
C ILE A 403 18.36 18.09 -0.33
N GLU A 404 18.01 18.52 0.87
CA GLU A 404 17.60 19.87 1.23
C GLU A 404 18.64 20.91 0.78
N ARG A 405 19.93 20.57 0.85
CA ARG A 405 21.03 21.41 0.35
C ARG A 405 21.11 21.44 -1.17
N LEU A 406 20.87 20.32 -1.86
CA LEU A 406 20.73 20.31 -3.32
C LEU A 406 19.58 21.23 -3.77
N VAL A 407 18.42 21.15 -3.10
CA VAL A 407 17.25 21.98 -3.39
C VAL A 407 17.60 23.46 -3.20
N ASN A 408 18.01 23.85 -2.01
CA ASN A 408 18.21 25.26 -1.64
C ASN A 408 19.47 25.90 -2.26
N GLN A 409 20.53 25.14 -2.54
CA GLN A 409 21.79 25.69 -3.06
C GLN A 409 21.95 25.56 -4.58
N THR A 410 21.06 24.84 -5.28
CA THR A 410 21.23 24.60 -6.72
C THR A 410 19.93 24.59 -7.50
N LEU A 411 18.87 23.89 -7.04
CA LEU A 411 17.60 23.89 -7.77
C LEU A 411 16.91 25.25 -7.68
N ASP A 412 16.68 25.78 -6.48
CA ASP A 412 15.98 27.07 -6.31
C ASP A 412 16.70 28.25 -7.01
N PRO A 413 18.02 28.47 -6.85
CA PRO A 413 18.70 29.55 -7.58
C PRO A 413 18.62 29.41 -9.11
N PHE A 414 18.68 28.18 -9.63
CA PHE A 414 18.60 27.94 -11.08
C PHE A 414 17.19 28.17 -11.63
N VAL A 415 16.17 27.61 -10.97
CA VAL A 415 14.75 27.82 -11.28
C VAL A 415 14.41 29.32 -11.20
N SER A 416 14.84 29.99 -10.13
CA SER A 416 14.68 31.44 -9.94
C SER A 416 15.33 32.27 -11.04
N SER A 417 16.53 31.93 -11.51
CA SER A 417 17.15 32.63 -12.63
C SER A 417 16.38 32.38 -13.93
N TYR A 418 16.08 31.12 -14.24
CA TYR A 418 15.43 30.73 -15.49
C TYR A 418 14.07 31.38 -15.68
N PHE A 419 13.21 31.36 -14.65
CA PHE A 419 11.88 31.96 -14.75
C PHE A 419 11.88 33.49 -14.75
N LYS A 420 12.88 34.14 -14.12
CA LYS A 420 13.07 35.61 -14.24
C LYS A 420 13.49 36.00 -15.65
N ASP A 421 14.49 35.34 -16.21
CA ASP A 421 14.95 35.56 -17.59
C ASP A 421 13.83 35.31 -18.62
N THR A 422 13.00 34.31 -18.36
CA THR A 422 11.89 33.93 -19.24
C THR A 422 10.70 34.90 -19.15
N ALA A 423 10.38 35.38 -17.95
CA ALA A 423 9.35 36.41 -17.77
C ALA A 423 9.72 37.73 -18.45
N GLN A 424 10.98 38.18 -18.31
CA GLN A 424 11.46 39.42 -18.93
C GLN A 424 11.39 39.44 -20.48
N ARG A 425 11.33 38.26 -21.11
CA ARG A 425 11.25 38.12 -22.59
C ARG A 425 9.81 38.09 -23.11
N ASN A 426 8.85 37.69 -22.30
CA ASN A 426 7.44 37.45 -22.69
C ASN A 426 6.50 38.51 -22.10
N THR A 427 5.34 38.74 -22.72
CA THR A 427 4.25 39.49 -22.04
C THR A 427 3.57 38.62 -21.01
N LEU A 428 2.79 39.23 -20.11
CA LEU A 428 1.92 38.50 -19.18
C LEU A 428 0.97 37.54 -19.91
N LEU A 429 0.40 37.96 -21.05
CA LEU A 429 -0.51 37.13 -21.83
C LEU A 429 0.21 35.95 -22.49
N ASP A 430 1.35 36.20 -23.15
CA ASP A 430 2.21 35.14 -23.72
C ASP A 430 2.55 34.07 -22.67
N PHE A 431 2.88 34.52 -21.44
CA PHE A 431 3.28 33.63 -20.34
C PHE A 431 2.14 32.73 -19.85
N ILE A 432 0.90 33.24 -19.83
CA ILE A 432 -0.29 32.47 -19.40
C ILE A 432 -0.74 31.49 -20.50
N GLU A 433 -0.76 31.93 -21.76
CA GLU A 433 -1.18 31.11 -22.90
C GLU A 433 -0.15 30.01 -23.20
N ARG A 434 1.13 30.37 -23.32
CA ARG A 434 2.23 29.45 -23.69
C ARG A 434 2.85 28.69 -22.52
N ARG A 435 2.28 28.74 -21.30
CA ARG A 435 2.84 28.11 -20.08
C ARG A 435 3.26 26.64 -20.26
N VAL A 436 2.57 25.88 -21.11
CA VAL A 436 2.88 24.46 -21.38
C VAL A 436 4.16 24.31 -22.20
N ASP A 437 4.40 25.21 -23.15
CA ASP A 437 5.61 25.19 -23.98
C ASP A 437 6.79 25.80 -23.22
N ILE A 438 6.55 26.86 -22.44
CA ILE A 438 7.54 27.40 -21.50
C ILE A 438 7.97 26.33 -20.47
N GLY A 439 7.05 25.47 -20.02
CA GLY A 439 7.36 24.32 -19.16
C GLY A 439 8.28 23.29 -19.84
N LYS A 440 8.13 23.04 -21.15
CA LYS A 440 9.04 22.17 -21.93
C LYS A 440 10.41 22.82 -22.14
N GLU A 441 10.43 24.10 -22.53
CA GLU A 441 11.67 24.88 -22.66
C GLU A 441 12.45 24.89 -21.34
N ALA A 442 11.76 25.03 -20.20
CA ALA A 442 12.34 24.93 -18.86
C ALA A 442 12.86 23.51 -18.56
N LEU A 443 12.07 22.48 -18.85
CA LEU A 443 12.42 21.08 -18.63
C LEU A 443 13.74 20.69 -19.34
N ASP A 444 13.89 21.07 -20.61
CA ASP A 444 15.09 20.74 -21.38
C ASP A 444 16.31 21.56 -20.93
N ALA A 445 16.14 22.84 -20.58
CA ALA A 445 17.19 23.66 -19.99
C ALA A 445 17.65 23.13 -18.62
N MET A 446 16.72 22.68 -17.77
CA MET A 446 17.00 22.06 -16.48
C MET A 446 17.70 20.70 -16.63
N LYS A 447 17.21 19.82 -17.51
CA LYS A 447 17.87 18.54 -17.85
C LYS A 447 19.31 18.75 -18.29
N ALA A 448 19.54 19.68 -19.23
CA ALA A 448 20.88 20.00 -19.70
C ALA A 448 21.81 20.42 -18.54
N ARG A 449 21.37 21.32 -17.66
CA ARG A 449 22.20 21.80 -16.54
C ARG A 449 22.45 20.75 -15.45
N LEU A 450 21.43 19.99 -15.08
CA LEU A 450 21.43 19.09 -13.92
C LEU A 450 21.97 17.68 -14.24
N SER A 451 22.14 17.35 -15.52
CA SER A 451 22.94 16.20 -15.96
C SER A 451 24.36 16.20 -15.36
N GLU A 452 24.98 17.39 -15.21
CA GLU A 452 26.29 17.60 -14.53
C GLU A 452 26.28 17.20 -13.04
N HIS A 453 25.09 17.01 -12.45
CA HIS A 453 24.86 16.65 -11.06
C HIS A 453 24.18 15.29 -10.92
N ARG A 454 23.92 14.60 -12.04
CA ARG A 454 23.28 13.28 -12.14
C ARG A 454 21.89 13.19 -11.49
N ILE A 455 21.11 14.26 -11.63
CA ILE A 455 19.71 14.34 -11.19
C ILE A 455 18.85 14.38 -12.44
N GLU A 456 17.79 13.59 -12.47
CA GLU A 456 16.88 13.50 -13.60
C GLU A 456 15.60 14.27 -13.25
N ILE A 457 15.16 15.15 -14.15
CA ILE A 457 13.88 15.85 -14.02
C ILE A 457 12.96 15.31 -15.11
N GLU A 458 11.77 14.89 -14.69
CA GLU A 458 10.76 14.32 -15.57
C GLU A 458 9.87 15.42 -16.16
N GLU A 459 9.39 16.32 -15.30
CA GLU A 459 8.39 17.34 -15.64
C GLU A 459 8.61 18.66 -14.87
N VAL A 460 8.32 19.78 -15.53
CA VAL A 460 8.25 21.12 -14.93
C VAL A 460 6.87 21.72 -15.23
N MET A 461 6.03 21.85 -14.20
CA MET A 461 4.69 22.42 -14.27
C MET A 461 4.69 23.87 -13.79
N ILE A 462 4.09 24.76 -14.59
CA ILE A 462 3.84 26.17 -14.23
C ILE A 462 2.37 26.29 -13.80
N GLY A 463 2.13 26.73 -12.56
CA GLY A 463 0.79 27.03 -12.06
C GLY A 463 0.27 28.37 -12.59
N THR A 464 -0.99 28.69 -12.30
CA THR A 464 -1.57 30.00 -12.65
C THR A 464 -0.80 31.11 -11.93
N PRO A 465 -0.22 32.10 -12.64
CA PRO A 465 0.45 33.22 -11.98
C PRO A 465 -0.52 34.01 -11.10
N ARG A 466 -0.02 34.49 -9.97
CA ARG A 466 -0.78 35.33 -9.02
C ARG A 466 -0.23 36.76 -9.04
N PRO A 467 -1.06 37.80 -8.85
CA PRO A 467 -0.55 39.17 -8.73
C PRO A 467 0.32 39.30 -7.48
N ALA A 468 1.33 40.18 -7.52
CA ALA A 468 2.06 40.57 -6.33
C ALA A 468 1.11 41.21 -5.28
N PRO A 469 1.36 41.04 -3.97
CA PRO A 469 0.44 41.52 -2.93
C PRO A 469 0.24 43.05 -2.96
N GLY A 470 -0.87 43.49 -3.57
CA GLY A 470 -1.26 44.89 -3.67
C GLY A 470 -1.50 45.40 -5.10
N ASP A 471 -1.13 44.66 -6.16
CA ASP A 471 -1.38 45.12 -7.53
C ASP A 471 -2.73 44.61 -8.09
N THR A 472 -3.68 45.54 -8.27
CA THR A 472 -4.99 45.29 -8.90
C THR A 472 -4.98 45.45 -10.42
N ARG A 473 -3.88 45.93 -11.03
CA ARG A 473 -3.80 46.19 -12.49
C ARG A 473 -3.89 44.92 -13.31
N MET A 474 -3.26 43.84 -12.84
CA MET A 474 -3.38 42.52 -13.46
C MET A 474 -4.84 42.09 -13.60
N GLU A 475 -5.59 42.15 -12.50
CA GLU A 475 -6.98 41.65 -12.47
C GLU A 475 -7.90 42.50 -13.35
N ALA A 476 -7.72 43.83 -13.33
CA ALA A 476 -8.41 44.74 -14.24
C ALA A 476 -8.08 44.48 -15.72
N MET A 477 -6.83 44.18 -16.07
CA MET A 477 -6.43 43.82 -17.43
C MET A 477 -6.99 42.47 -17.87
N LEU A 478 -6.93 41.45 -17.00
CA LEU A 478 -7.50 40.13 -17.28
C LEU A 478 -9.02 40.21 -17.50
N GLU A 479 -9.73 41.04 -16.74
CA GLU A 479 -11.17 41.24 -16.93
C GLU A 479 -11.48 41.99 -18.23
N GLN A 480 -10.67 43.01 -18.61
CA GLN A 480 -10.79 43.65 -19.93
C GLN A 480 -10.50 42.68 -21.09
N LEU A 481 -9.57 41.74 -20.92
CA LEU A 481 -9.29 40.70 -21.92
C LEU A 481 -10.41 39.66 -22.01
N ARG A 482 -10.98 39.21 -20.87
CA ARG A 482 -12.19 38.37 -20.83
C ARG A 482 -13.35 39.05 -21.54
N ALA A 483 -13.64 40.30 -21.22
CA ALA A 483 -14.71 41.08 -21.86
C ALA A 483 -14.48 41.23 -23.38
N ARG A 484 -13.24 41.49 -23.82
CA ARG A 484 -12.89 41.54 -25.26
C ARG A 484 -13.04 40.21 -25.97
N GLN A 485 -12.73 39.10 -25.31
CA GLN A 485 -12.85 37.77 -25.91
C GLN A 485 -14.31 37.30 -25.93
N LEU A 486 -15.08 37.58 -24.87
CA LEU A 486 -16.52 37.37 -24.84
C LEU A 486 -17.21 38.13 -25.97
N ALA A 487 -16.94 39.44 -26.12
CA ALA A 487 -17.51 40.26 -27.19
C ALA A 487 -17.17 39.74 -28.61
N ARG A 488 -16.03 39.05 -28.80
CA ARG A 488 -15.67 38.40 -30.08
C ARG A 488 -16.48 37.14 -30.36
N GLU A 489 -16.67 36.29 -29.35
CA GLU A 489 -17.50 35.08 -29.49
C GLU A 489 -18.99 35.43 -29.58
N GLU A 490 -19.45 36.48 -28.89
CA GLU A 490 -20.76 37.10 -29.10
C GLU A 490 -20.90 37.64 -30.54
N GLN A 491 -19.89 38.34 -31.08
CA GLN A 491 -19.93 38.84 -32.45
C GLN A 491 -20.05 37.71 -33.49
N LYS A 492 -19.35 36.57 -33.31
CA LYS A 492 -19.58 35.37 -34.13
C LYS A 492 -21.00 34.85 -33.96
N THR A 493 -21.46 34.70 -32.72
CA THR A 493 -22.80 34.18 -32.39
C THR A 493 -23.90 35.03 -33.04
N PHE A 494 -23.76 36.36 -33.06
CA PHE A 494 -24.69 37.25 -33.76
C PHE A 494 -24.61 37.13 -35.29
N ALA A 495 -23.42 36.92 -35.86
CA ALA A 495 -23.27 36.65 -37.30
C ALA A 495 -23.94 35.33 -37.70
N ASP A 496 -23.72 34.25 -36.94
CA ASP A 496 -24.35 32.95 -37.15
C ASP A 496 -25.88 33.03 -37.01
N GLN A 497 -26.37 33.78 -36.02
CA GLN A 497 -27.80 34.07 -35.86
C GLN A 497 -28.37 34.86 -37.06
N GLN A 498 -27.63 35.84 -37.60
CA GLN A 498 -28.04 36.61 -38.77
C GLN A 498 -28.07 35.74 -40.04
N GLU A 499 -27.10 34.85 -40.23
CA GLU A 499 -27.09 33.90 -41.35
C GLU A 499 -28.23 32.88 -41.23
N ALA A 500 -28.48 32.35 -40.02
CA ALA A 500 -29.62 31.48 -39.76
C ALA A 500 -30.97 32.20 -39.98
N ALA A 501 -31.11 33.45 -39.56
CA ALA A 501 -32.32 34.24 -39.73
C ALA A 501 -32.59 34.58 -41.21
N THR A 502 -31.57 34.95 -41.97
CA THR A 502 -31.69 35.23 -43.42
C THR A 502 -32.03 33.96 -44.21
N LYS A 503 -31.36 32.83 -43.93
CA LYS A 503 -31.72 31.51 -44.50
C LYS A 503 -33.16 31.11 -44.16
N ARG A 504 -33.60 31.31 -42.90
CA ARG A 504 -34.97 31.00 -42.45
C ARG A 504 -36.01 31.91 -43.10
N LYS A 505 -35.70 33.20 -43.30
CA LYS A 505 -36.56 34.12 -44.06
C LYS A 505 -36.72 33.64 -45.51
N ALA A 506 -35.60 33.37 -46.20
CA ALA A 506 -35.63 32.91 -47.59
C ALA A 506 -36.39 31.58 -47.74
N LEU A 507 -36.23 30.62 -46.81
CA LEU A 507 -37.00 29.39 -46.78
C LEU A 507 -38.51 29.65 -46.65
N ASN A 508 -38.91 30.52 -45.72
CA ASN A 508 -40.33 30.88 -45.54
C ASN A 508 -40.92 31.57 -46.78
N GLU A 509 -40.16 32.45 -47.45
CA GLU A 509 -40.58 33.10 -48.70
C GLU A 509 -40.76 32.08 -49.84
N GLN A 510 -39.86 31.11 -49.97
CA GLN A 510 -39.99 30.02 -50.96
C GLN A 510 -41.18 29.09 -50.65
N VAL A 511 -41.44 28.77 -49.39
CA VAL A 511 -42.61 27.98 -48.97
C VAL A 511 -43.91 28.72 -49.28
N ALA A 512 -44.01 30.01 -48.94
CA ALA A 512 -45.20 30.82 -49.21
C ALA A 512 -45.48 30.95 -50.73
N LEU A 513 -44.44 31.10 -51.55
CA LEU A 513 -44.58 31.11 -53.02
C LEU A 513 -45.03 29.74 -53.56
N ALA A 514 -44.51 28.63 -52.99
CA ALA A 514 -44.92 27.28 -53.37
C ALA A 514 -46.39 27.00 -53.00
N GLU A 515 -46.86 27.45 -51.84
CA GLU A 515 -48.27 27.35 -51.43
C GLU A 515 -49.19 28.17 -52.33
N GLN A 516 -48.81 29.41 -52.67
CA GLN A 516 -49.56 30.24 -53.61
C GLN A 516 -49.63 29.59 -55.00
N GLN A 517 -48.50 29.08 -55.51
CA GLN A 517 -48.47 28.39 -56.81
C GLN A 517 -49.30 27.10 -56.80
N ALA A 518 -49.29 26.33 -55.71
CA ALA A 518 -50.16 25.17 -55.55
C ALA A 518 -51.66 25.54 -55.54
N GLY A 519 -52.01 26.69 -54.94
CA GLY A 519 -53.36 27.25 -54.97
C GLY A 519 -53.81 27.66 -56.37
N ILE A 520 -52.94 28.35 -57.13
CA ILE A 520 -53.17 28.71 -58.54
C ILE A 520 -53.36 27.46 -59.39
N THR A 521 -52.42 26.50 -59.32
CA THR A 521 -52.48 25.26 -60.11
C THR A 521 -53.68 24.38 -59.76
N ARG A 522 -54.10 24.32 -58.50
CA ARG A 522 -55.37 23.65 -58.09
C ARG A 522 -56.59 24.33 -58.71
N SER A 523 -56.57 25.66 -58.84
CA SER A 523 -57.68 26.45 -59.41
C SER A 523 -57.74 26.33 -60.93
N GLU A 524 -56.59 26.32 -61.62
CA GLU A 524 -56.55 26.05 -63.06
C GLU A 524 -57.00 24.61 -63.37
N LEU A 525 -56.59 23.64 -62.56
CA LEU A 525 -56.98 22.24 -62.73
C LEU A 525 -58.50 22.05 -62.52
N SER A 526 -59.12 22.72 -61.54
CA SER A 526 -60.58 22.61 -61.33
C SER A 526 -61.39 23.24 -62.46
N ILE A 527 -60.93 24.35 -63.05
CA ILE A 527 -61.53 24.93 -64.27
C ILE A 527 -61.44 23.93 -65.43
N ARG A 528 -60.25 23.39 -65.70
CA ARG A 528 -60.06 22.38 -66.78
C ARG A 528 -60.88 21.12 -66.54
N ILE A 529 -61.09 20.69 -65.30
CA ILE A 529 -61.98 19.55 -64.98
C ILE A 529 -63.43 19.91 -65.33
N ALA A 530 -63.94 21.05 -64.89
CA ALA A 530 -65.31 21.49 -65.19
C ALA A 530 -65.58 21.66 -66.70
N GLU A 531 -64.61 22.19 -67.46
CA GLU A 531 -64.69 22.26 -68.92
C GLU A 531 -64.77 20.87 -69.56
N ASN A 532 -63.94 19.92 -69.11
CA ASN A 532 -63.98 18.53 -69.62
C ASN A 532 -65.27 17.80 -69.24
N GLU A 533 -65.83 18.06 -68.05
CA GLU A 533 -67.13 17.50 -67.64
C GLU A 533 -68.28 18.06 -68.50
N GLY A 534 -68.29 19.37 -68.79
CA GLY A 534 -69.25 19.98 -69.71
C GLY A 534 -69.11 19.48 -71.17
N ALA A 535 -67.89 19.26 -71.64
CA ALA A 535 -67.62 18.63 -72.92
C ALA A 535 -68.09 17.16 -72.96
N ALA A 536 -67.88 16.41 -71.87
CA ALA A 536 -68.37 15.04 -71.74
C ALA A 536 -69.90 14.96 -71.67
N GLU A 537 -70.56 15.89 -70.98
CA GLU A 537 -72.02 15.93 -70.87
C GLU A 537 -72.68 16.30 -72.21
N THR A 538 -72.13 17.28 -72.94
CA THR A 538 -72.62 17.63 -74.29
C THR A 538 -72.37 16.50 -75.30
N ALA A 539 -71.24 15.77 -75.19
CA ALA A 539 -71.00 14.57 -75.99
C ALA A 539 -71.99 13.43 -75.66
N ARG A 540 -72.33 13.22 -74.38
CA ARG A 540 -73.38 12.27 -73.96
C ARG A 540 -74.75 12.65 -74.55
N LYS A 541 -75.14 13.93 -74.46
CA LYS A 541 -76.42 14.43 -75.02
C LYS A 541 -76.50 14.27 -76.54
N ARG A 542 -75.41 14.48 -77.29
CA ARG A 542 -75.35 14.19 -78.74
C ARG A 542 -75.56 12.71 -79.05
N LYS A 543 -74.82 11.81 -78.38
CA LYS A 543 -74.97 10.35 -78.59
C LYS A 543 -76.38 9.84 -78.25
N ALA A 544 -77.05 10.43 -77.25
CA ALA A 544 -78.44 10.12 -76.95
C ALA A 544 -79.39 10.53 -78.09
N ALA A 545 -79.20 11.71 -78.70
CA ALA A 545 -80.00 12.17 -79.83
C ALA A 545 -79.79 11.32 -81.09
N ASP A 546 -78.55 10.94 -81.41
CA ASP A 546 -78.27 10.01 -82.52
C ASP A 546 -78.93 8.64 -82.31
N GLY A 547 -78.91 8.11 -81.08
CA GLY A 547 -79.60 6.87 -80.72
C GLY A 547 -81.11 6.92 -80.94
N ILE A 548 -81.76 8.04 -80.59
CA ILE A 548 -83.19 8.25 -80.83
C ILE A 548 -83.51 8.26 -82.34
N ARG A 549 -82.67 8.89 -83.17
CA ARG A 549 -82.87 8.89 -84.64
C ARG A 549 -82.78 7.48 -85.24
N VAL A 550 -81.80 6.68 -84.82
CA VAL A 550 -81.64 5.30 -85.31
C VAL A 550 -82.82 4.41 -84.91
N MET A 551 -83.38 4.60 -83.72
CA MET A 551 -84.60 3.88 -83.30
C MET A 551 -85.81 4.27 -84.15
N ALA A 552 -85.98 5.55 -84.49
CA ALA A 552 -87.09 6.02 -85.33
C ALA A 552 -87.05 5.47 -86.77
N GLU A 553 -85.86 5.35 -87.37
CA GLU A 553 -85.70 4.70 -88.68
C GLU A 553 -86.02 3.20 -88.62
N ALA A 554 -85.64 2.52 -87.53
CA ALA A 554 -85.98 1.12 -87.31
C ALA A 554 -87.50 0.89 -87.20
N GLU A 555 -88.23 1.75 -86.48
CA GLU A 555 -89.70 1.64 -86.35
C GLU A 555 -90.43 1.86 -87.68
N GLY A 556 -89.99 2.79 -88.52
CA GLY A 556 -90.54 2.98 -89.87
C GLY A 556 -90.39 1.73 -90.77
N SER A 557 -89.27 1.00 -90.64
CA SER A 557 -89.08 -0.27 -91.34
C SER A 557 -90.00 -1.39 -90.81
N ALA A 558 -90.35 -1.36 -89.52
CA ALA A 558 -91.22 -2.36 -88.90
C ALA A 558 -92.70 -2.19 -89.29
N GLU A 559 -93.17 -0.97 -89.56
CA GLU A 559 -94.57 -0.72 -89.93
C GLU A 559 -94.89 -1.21 -91.35
N THR A 560 -93.99 -1.00 -92.31
CA THR A 560 -94.16 -1.50 -93.70
C THR A 560 -94.22 -3.03 -93.74
N ALA A 561 -93.39 -3.71 -92.93
CA ALA A 561 -93.40 -5.17 -92.74
C ALA A 561 -94.65 -5.73 -92.00
N ARG A 562 -95.49 -4.87 -91.40
CA ARG A 562 -96.81 -5.26 -90.86
C ARG A 562 -97.89 -5.15 -91.92
N LYS A 563 -97.85 -4.13 -92.79
CA LYS A 563 -98.86 -3.89 -93.84
C LYS A 563 -98.86 -4.98 -94.94
N THR A 564 -97.71 -5.57 -95.26
CA THR A 564 -97.64 -6.70 -96.22
C THR A 564 -98.29 -7.98 -95.68
N ARG A 565 -98.00 -8.37 -94.44
CA ARG A 565 -98.58 -9.57 -93.82
C ARG A 565 -100.10 -9.49 -93.66
N ALA A 566 -100.65 -8.29 -93.47
CA ALA A 566 -102.10 -8.08 -93.41
C ALA A 566 -102.82 -8.44 -94.72
N ALA A 567 -102.17 -8.29 -95.87
CA ALA A 567 -102.79 -8.57 -97.18
C ALA A 567 -102.94 -10.09 -97.45
N GLU A 568 -102.00 -10.91 -96.97
CA GLU A 568 -102.08 -12.38 -97.14
C GLU A 568 -103.19 -12.99 -96.27
N GLY A 569 -103.39 -12.49 -95.05
CA GLY A 569 -104.44 -12.96 -94.15
C GLY A 569 -105.86 -12.80 -94.71
N ILE A 570 -106.11 -11.74 -95.49
CA ILE A 570 -107.44 -11.47 -96.08
C ILE A 570 -107.83 -12.51 -97.13
N ARG A 571 -106.87 -13.06 -97.91
CA ARG A 571 -107.15 -14.14 -98.87
C ARG A 571 -107.57 -15.43 -98.17
N VAL A 572 -106.92 -15.78 -97.06
CA VAL A 572 -107.22 -17.00 -96.28
C VAL A 572 -108.59 -16.88 -95.58
N MET A 573 -108.99 -15.67 -95.17
CA MET A 573 -110.33 -15.43 -94.61
C MET A 573 -111.44 -15.63 -95.66
N ALA A 574 -111.24 -15.15 -96.90
CA ALA A 574 -112.27 -15.23 -97.95
C ALA A 574 -112.66 -16.69 -98.31
N ASP A 575 -111.67 -17.59 -98.39
CA ASP A 575 -111.93 -19.02 -98.65
C ASP A 575 -112.65 -19.70 -97.47
N ALA A 576 -112.40 -19.25 -96.23
CA ALA A 576 -113.07 -19.76 -95.02
C ALA A 576 -114.53 -19.26 -94.90
N GLU A 577 -114.80 -17.99 -95.25
CA GLU A 577 -116.14 -17.41 -95.19
C GLU A 577 -117.10 -18.06 -96.21
N ALA A 578 -116.61 -18.46 -97.38
CA ALA A 578 -117.41 -19.21 -98.36
C ALA A 578 -117.91 -20.57 -97.81
N TYR A 579 -117.11 -21.25 -96.98
CA TYR A 579 -117.50 -22.50 -96.33
C TYR A 579 -118.45 -22.25 -95.15
N ALA A 580 -118.18 -21.20 -94.36
CA ALA A 580 -119.02 -20.81 -93.23
C ALA A 580 -120.42 -20.31 -93.66
N ALA A 581 -120.52 -19.60 -94.80
CA ALA A 581 -121.78 -19.11 -95.32
C ALA A 581 -122.77 -20.24 -95.67
N LYS A 582 -122.27 -21.39 -96.14
CA LYS A 582 -123.10 -22.54 -96.50
C LYS A 582 -123.59 -23.34 -95.28
N ALA A 583 -122.82 -23.34 -94.18
CA ALA A 583 -123.22 -23.98 -92.93
C ALA A 583 -124.15 -23.11 -92.06
N ARG A 584 -124.17 -21.78 -92.27
CA ARG A 584 -124.95 -20.82 -91.46
C ARG A 584 -126.38 -20.55 -91.98
N SER A 585 -126.82 -21.17 -93.08
CA SER A 585 -128.17 -20.97 -93.63
C SER A 585 -129.21 -22.02 -93.25
N GLU A 586 -128.85 -23.07 -92.50
CA GLU A 586 -129.77 -24.18 -92.15
C GLU A 586 -130.23 -24.19 -90.68
N SER A 587 -129.70 -23.33 -89.80
CA SER A 587 -129.95 -23.43 -88.34
C SER A 587 -130.16 -22.08 -87.63
N PHE A 588 -131.39 -21.55 -87.72
CA PHE A 588 -132.03 -20.52 -86.87
C PHE A 588 -131.35 -19.12 -86.75
N GLY A 589 -132.07 -17.99 -86.70
CA GLY A 589 -133.49 -17.74 -86.93
C GLY A 589 -134.28 -17.22 -85.73
N GLY A 590 -134.56 -15.91 -85.74
CA GLY A 590 -135.68 -15.29 -85.01
C GLY A 590 -135.45 -14.88 -83.56
N ASP A 591 -135.96 -13.68 -83.22
CA ASP A 591 -136.11 -13.10 -81.88
C ASP A 591 -136.77 -14.07 -80.86
N GLU A 592 -136.63 -13.95 -79.53
CA GLU A 592 -136.48 -12.72 -78.74
C GLU A 592 -135.88 -13.03 -77.34
N ASN A 593 -134.91 -12.22 -76.88
CA ASN A 593 -134.51 -11.98 -75.46
C ASN A 593 -133.22 -11.12 -75.44
N LEU A 594 -133.29 -9.89 -75.95
CA LEU A 594 -133.51 -8.69 -75.13
C LEU A 594 -132.56 -8.51 -73.94
N MET A 595 -131.80 -7.42 -74.01
CA MET A 595 -131.07 -6.78 -72.92
C MET A 595 -131.89 -6.72 -71.62
N ARG A 596 -131.51 -7.53 -70.62
CA ARG A 596 -131.72 -7.20 -69.21
C ARG A 596 -130.91 -8.10 -68.31
N GLN A 597 -130.42 -7.49 -67.23
CA GLN A 597 -129.97 -8.12 -65.99
C GLN A 597 -128.71 -9.01 -66.15
N ALA A 598 -127.63 -8.80 -65.40
CA ALA A 598 -127.54 -8.03 -64.16
C ALA A 598 -126.12 -7.50 -63.92
N VAL A 599 -126.03 -6.50 -63.01
CA VAL A 599 -124.95 -6.42 -61.99
C VAL A 599 -123.53 -6.32 -62.57
N LEU A 600 -122.92 -5.13 -62.71
CA LEU A 600 -123.11 -3.86 -61.99
C LEU A 600 -122.76 -3.89 -60.48
N ASN A 601 -122.45 -5.06 -59.89
CA ASN A 601 -121.85 -5.21 -58.55
C ASN A 601 -120.53 -6.02 -58.59
N ALA A 602 -119.66 -5.75 -59.56
CA ALA A 602 -118.22 -6.05 -59.45
C ALA A 602 -117.41 -4.81 -58.98
N LEU A 603 -118.10 -3.80 -58.46
CA LEU A 603 -117.55 -2.54 -57.93
C LEU A 603 -117.01 -2.68 -56.49
N VAL A 604 -116.64 -3.90 -56.07
CA VAL A 604 -116.50 -4.30 -54.65
C VAL A 604 -115.12 -4.90 -54.35
N GLU A 605 -114.08 -4.43 -55.04
CA GLU A 605 -112.68 -4.68 -54.64
C GLU A 605 -111.89 -3.36 -54.46
N MET A 606 -112.59 -2.34 -53.96
CA MET A 606 -111.96 -1.45 -52.97
C MET A 606 -111.93 -2.19 -51.62
N VAL A 607 -110.76 -2.70 -51.20
CA VAL A 607 -110.34 -2.87 -49.79
C VAL A 607 -108.87 -3.34 -49.77
N LYS A 608 -108.03 -2.68 -48.97
CA LYS A 608 -106.55 -2.85 -48.83
C LYS A 608 -105.72 -2.48 -50.06
N ASP A 609 -104.65 -1.72 -49.99
CA ASP A 609 -104.17 -0.76 -48.97
C ASP A 609 -103.47 0.37 -49.76
N SER A 610 -103.53 1.68 -49.46
CA SER A 610 -103.63 2.44 -48.21
C SER A 610 -102.48 2.26 -47.21
N ARG A 611 -101.34 2.95 -47.45
CA ARG A 611 -100.72 3.88 -46.47
C ARG A 611 -99.46 4.63 -46.98
N THR A 612 -99.64 5.89 -47.32
CA THR A 612 -98.90 7.00 -46.66
C THR A 612 -99.43 7.11 -45.20
N PRO A 613 -98.78 7.76 -44.19
CA PRO A 613 -98.29 9.15 -44.29
C PRO A 613 -97.23 9.67 -43.26
N LEU A 614 -96.99 11.00 -43.29
CA LEU A 614 -96.72 11.93 -42.15
C LEU A 614 -95.40 11.74 -41.32
N VAL A 615 -94.73 12.78 -40.77
CA VAL A 615 -95.06 14.23 -40.56
C VAL A 615 -93.79 15.11 -40.79
N PRO A 616 -93.91 16.37 -41.29
CA PRO A 616 -92.85 17.40 -41.27
C PRO A 616 -93.10 18.55 -40.25
N SER A 617 -92.16 19.50 -40.11
CA SER A 617 -92.15 20.65 -39.15
C SER A 617 -91.91 20.25 -37.67
N VAL A 618 -91.49 21.10 -36.72
CA VAL A 618 -91.65 22.55 -36.45
C VAL A 618 -90.28 23.13 -35.96
N VAL A 619 -89.76 24.34 -36.25
CA VAL A 619 -90.24 25.68 -36.71
C VAL A 619 -90.71 26.65 -35.61
N LEU A 620 -89.75 27.28 -34.91
CA LEU A 620 -89.78 28.64 -34.30
C LEU A 620 -88.33 28.92 -33.84
N GLY A 621 -87.73 30.11 -33.84
CA GLY A 621 -88.20 31.49 -33.67
C GLY A 621 -87.47 32.09 -32.44
N GLY A 622 -87.06 33.36 -32.33
CA GLY A 622 -87.15 34.53 -33.22
C GLY A 622 -87.03 35.81 -32.38
N GLY A 623 -86.12 36.73 -32.71
CA GLY A 623 -85.67 37.82 -31.79
C GLY A 623 -84.49 37.35 -30.90
N GLY A 624 -83.62 38.21 -30.34
CA GLY A 624 -83.73 39.65 -30.06
C GLY A 624 -84.01 39.86 -28.56
N GLU A 625 -83.31 40.69 -27.78
CA GLU A 625 -82.29 41.72 -28.10
C GLU A 625 -81.49 42.10 -26.82
N GLY A 626 -80.31 42.75 -26.93
CA GLY A 626 -79.86 43.78 -25.97
C GLY A 626 -79.12 43.40 -24.65
N GLY A 627 -77.78 43.34 -24.69
CA GLY A 627 -76.85 43.97 -23.71
C GLY A 627 -76.69 43.44 -22.26
N GLY A 628 -75.47 43.48 -21.70
CA GLY A 628 -75.23 43.01 -20.30
C GLY A 628 -73.81 43.04 -19.70
N MET A 629 -72.96 44.02 -20.05
CA MET A 629 -71.74 44.50 -19.34
C MET A 629 -71.08 43.66 -18.20
N SER A 630 -69.82 43.22 -18.43
CA SER A 630 -68.66 43.09 -17.49
C SER A 630 -68.77 42.30 -16.15
N GLY A 631 -67.77 41.45 -15.86
CA GLY A 631 -67.45 41.10 -14.46
C GLY A 631 -66.49 39.92 -14.19
N ILE A 632 -65.21 40.23 -14.00
CA ILE A 632 -64.18 39.41 -13.28
C ILE A 632 -64.71 39.03 -11.86
N PRO A 633 -64.42 37.86 -11.24
CA PRO A 633 -63.53 36.74 -11.60
C PRO A 633 -64.32 35.42 -11.87
N GLY A 634 -63.77 34.19 -11.95
CA GLY A 634 -63.22 33.36 -10.86
C GLY A 634 -64.18 33.17 -9.67
N LEU A 635 -64.38 31.97 -9.10
CA LEU A 635 -63.72 30.68 -9.34
C LEU A 635 -64.54 29.53 -8.69
N LEU A 636 -64.39 28.30 -9.21
CA LEU A 636 -64.72 27.01 -8.55
C LEU A 636 -66.21 26.63 -8.31
N LEU A 637 -66.45 25.31 -8.27
CA LEU A 637 -67.50 24.61 -7.51
C LEU A 637 -69.00 24.70 -7.92
N ALA A 638 -69.33 24.92 -9.19
CA ALA A 638 -70.75 24.90 -9.64
C ALA A 638 -71.26 23.54 -10.16
N MET A 639 -70.63 22.94 -11.19
CA MET A 639 -71.22 21.82 -11.94
C MET A 639 -70.23 20.71 -12.38
N VAL A 640 -69.38 20.22 -11.46
CA VAL A 640 -68.84 18.84 -11.56
C VAL A 640 -69.90 17.89 -10.99
N ALA A 641 -71.10 17.90 -11.61
CA ALA A 641 -72.32 17.44 -10.95
C ALA A 641 -73.40 16.95 -11.93
N LYS A 642 -73.03 16.15 -12.94
CA LYS A 642 -73.83 15.01 -13.43
C LYS A 642 -73.11 14.16 -14.47
N ASP A 643 -72.49 13.08 -13.98
CA ASP A 643 -72.64 11.79 -14.65
C ASP A 643 -74.08 11.26 -14.44
N LEU A 644 -74.50 10.35 -15.32
CA LEU A 644 -75.38 9.17 -15.15
C LEU A 644 -75.98 8.82 -16.55
N VAL A 645 -75.76 7.64 -17.17
CA VAL A 645 -76.10 6.25 -16.77
C VAL A 645 -77.62 6.03 -16.88
N PRO A 646 -78.13 4.97 -17.58
CA PRO A 646 -77.81 3.53 -17.36
C PRO A 646 -77.38 2.77 -18.65
N ALA A 647 -77.13 1.45 -18.69
CA ALA A 647 -77.52 0.30 -17.83
C ALA A 647 -76.54 -0.89 -18.04
N ASP A 648 -76.46 -1.98 -17.26
CA ASP A 648 -77.00 -2.30 -15.92
C ASP A 648 -76.26 -3.49 -15.23
N ALA A 649 -76.57 -3.68 -13.94
CA ALA A 649 -76.54 -4.89 -13.04
C ALA A 649 -76.03 -6.27 -13.55
N GLN A 650 -75.48 -7.20 -12.74
CA GLN A 650 -75.13 -7.37 -11.29
C GLN A 650 -74.31 -8.69 -11.14
N ALA A 651 -73.69 -9.18 -10.04
CA ALA A 651 -73.35 -8.77 -8.65
C ALA A 651 -72.00 -9.51 -8.28
N GLN A 652 -71.57 -9.98 -7.09
CA GLN A 652 -72.06 -10.08 -5.68
C GLN A 652 -70.86 -10.38 -4.71
N GLU A 653 -70.93 -9.95 -3.44
CA GLU A 653 -70.34 -10.48 -2.16
C GLU A 653 -68.89 -11.09 -2.05
N MET A 654 -68.12 -10.97 -0.92
CA MET A 654 -68.11 -10.07 0.26
C MET A 654 -66.80 -10.25 1.14
N LYS A 655 -66.37 -9.20 1.89
CA LYS A 655 -65.38 -9.17 3.04
C LYS A 655 -63.88 -9.48 2.75
N GLY A 656 -62.85 -8.96 3.46
CA GLY A 656 -62.74 -7.84 4.44
C GLY A 656 -61.45 -7.84 5.34
N GLN A 657 -60.86 -6.66 5.67
CA GLN A 657 -59.76 -6.36 6.65
C GLN A 657 -58.33 -6.96 6.39
N GLY A 658 -57.17 -6.47 6.90
CA GLY A 658 -56.81 -5.17 7.55
C GLY A 658 -55.41 -5.09 8.26
N THR A 659 -54.74 -3.92 8.19
CA THR A 659 -53.67 -3.33 9.09
C THR A 659 -52.17 -3.79 9.18
N ARG A 660 -51.29 -2.76 9.38
CA ARG A 660 -49.87 -2.72 9.88
C ARG A 660 -48.72 -3.24 8.99
N GLY A 661 -47.47 -2.75 9.09
CA GLY A 661 -46.95 -1.53 9.77
C GLY A 661 -45.46 -1.58 10.21
N SER A 662 -44.81 -0.40 10.35
CA SER A 662 -43.49 -0.11 10.99
C SER A 662 -42.21 -0.79 10.44
N ASP A 663 -40.97 -0.37 10.77
CA ASP A 663 -40.27 0.93 10.96
C ASP A 663 -38.77 0.58 11.22
N GLY A 664 -37.79 1.50 11.16
CA GLY A 664 -36.39 1.10 11.37
C GLY A 664 -35.28 2.15 11.16
N GLN A 665 -35.30 3.25 11.92
CA GLN A 665 -34.21 4.24 11.94
C GLN A 665 -33.22 3.99 13.09
N GLY A 666 -31.90 4.13 12.86
CA GLY A 666 -30.89 3.96 13.92
C GLY A 666 -29.53 4.58 13.60
N ARG A 667 -29.20 5.71 14.24
CA ARG A 667 -27.84 6.29 14.25
C ARG A 667 -27.03 5.79 15.44
N ARG A 668 -25.75 5.50 15.22
CA ARG A 668 -24.64 6.00 16.03
C ARG A 668 -23.50 6.40 15.10
#